data_AF-A0AAJ2CD79-F1
#
_entry.id   AF-A0AAJ2CD79-F1
#
_cell.length_a   1.000
_cell.length_b   1.000
_cell.length_c   1.000
_cell.angle_alpha   90.00
_cell.angle_beta   90.00
_cell.angle_gamma   90.00
#
_symmetry.space_group_name_H-M   'P 1'
#
loop_
_entity.id
_entity.type
_entity.pdbx_description
1 polymer ?
#
loop_
_entity_poly.entity_id
_entity_poly.type
_entity_poly.pdbx_seq_one_letter_code
_entity_poly.pdbx_strand_id
1 'polypeptide(L)'
;MKKFSFITFILCTFLTLHTKAQDLFPNANKRWVDSVFNSLSVDEKIGQLMMPRGNYSYDYDTARLYKIVRDYHVGGFVFFRNRPTAQALMVNKLQAMSKVPMLIGMDLEWGLEMRLDSTVRFPYQMTLGAMQGNEQLLEEMGLQIAQQCKRMGVHINYAPVVDVNNNPNNPVINFRSFGENREKVTSKALAYMRGLQKGGIITSAKHFPGHGDTGVDSHTDLPVIPHNRTRLDSLELFPYRALIENGLQGVMVAHLSIPSLDTTKNLASTLSKNIVTDLLRKDLGFKGLVFTDAMDMQGAVKFFPEGTANVKAILAGNDVLETFIDVPAAFNAIKKALVKGEISQADIDLRVKRILTAKAWAGLDKYQPIELKNLIADLNPKKSEVLNRQLAEETITLLKNDENIIPLRNLDTLKIASLNIGNPTFGSKKPTDFQKMLSNYTDVQHFNLDENSSNEVIQAVRDSLKNYNLVLMAINGQSVRPAKNYSIHPKIQELVKEFANSPKTIVSLFSNAYTLSKFENLDKAKALMITYQESPQMHESVAIAELIFGAIGAKGKLPVGVSMAFRYNDGIKTEAIKRFQYAVPEAVGIDTKFLTSKVDSIVNEAIRQKATPGAVVLVAKNGKVILHKAYGKQTYEGTAVSTNDLYDLASITKISTSVPSMMKMEDEGKFTLNTTMGELIPEWANSNKAPLIYKDVFTHQARLKAWIPFWMDCLDSTKMVLASKIYKEKYADKYAITFWDKLFRRKKALARMCQIIQTDKALWKDCINLVKDPTIWKPKTFSYTKSGDYSVQVADNLWLHKDYNKTIYKAIEDSPLREKKEYVYSDLSYYMYPKIIPRLTGKDFESFLKNTFYKPLGATTLTYNAREHFPLSRIVPSEYDSLYRKTLIHGRVHDEGASMLNGISGHAGLFGTAQDLAKLMQMYLQNGYYGGKQFIKESTMKEWTVYPFSIEENSRRGVGFDKPDRKRPGISAAASASQSSFGHSGFTGTYTWVDPEHQLVYVFLCNRVYPTRNNSKLSDLNVRTNINEAIYQAIKRGI
;
A
#
# COMPACT_ATOMS: atom_id res chain seq x y z
N MET A 1 6.11 35.76 -74.34
CA MET A 1 5.42 35.51 -75.62
C MET A 1 5.42 34.01 -75.91
N LYS A 2 4.23 33.50 -76.27
CA LYS A 2 3.92 32.23 -76.97
C LYS A 2 3.96 30.89 -76.20
N LYS A 3 2.71 30.39 -76.08
CA LYS A 3 2.17 29.05 -75.73
C LYS A 3 2.60 27.92 -76.69
N PHE A 4 2.36 26.68 -76.22
CA PHE A 4 1.93 25.41 -76.88
C PHE A 4 2.86 24.25 -76.49
N SER A 5 2.44 23.04 -76.10
CA SER A 5 1.13 22.43 -75.90
C SER A 5 1.31 21.15 -75.07
N PHE A 6 0.22 20.71 -74.46
CA PHE A 6 0.03 19.49 -73.68
C PHE A 6 0.41 18.21 -74.45
N ILE A 7 0.99 17.23 -73.75
CA ILE A 7 0.56 15.82 -73.64
C ILE A 7 1.45 15.19 -72.54
N THR A 8 0.88 14.89 -71.37
CA THR A 8 1.54 14.06 -70.35
C THR A 8 0.71 12.80 -70.18
N PHE A 9 1.30 11.68 -70.58
CA PHE A 9 0.79 10.33 -70.41
C PHE A 9 0.68 10.02 -68.90
N ILE A 10 -0.53 9.90 -68.36
CA ILE A 10 -0.76 9.35 -67.02
C ILE A 10 -0.66 7.83 -67.15
N LEU A 11 0.50 7.28 -66.78
CA LEU A 11 0.66 5.85 -66.57
C LEU A 11 0.03 5.49 -65.22
N CYS A 12 -1.21 5.00 -65.22
CA CYS A 12 -1.83 4.38 -64.06
C CYS A 12 -1.11 3.07 -63.72
N THR A 13 -0.06 3.13 -62.90
CA THR A 13 0.42 1.95 -62.16
C THR A 13 -0.57 1.64 -61.03
N PHE A 14 -1.47 0.69 -61.29
CA PHE A 14 -2.16 -0.07 -60.25
C PHE A 14 -1.11 -0.82 -59.42
N LEU A 15 -0.59 -0.20 -58.37
CA LEU A 15 0.05 -0.91 -57.26
C LEU A 15 -1.08 -1.59 -56.49
N THR A 16 -1.43 -2.81 -56.91
CA THR A 16 -2.16 -3.73 -56.04
C THR A 16 -1.28 -4.00 -54.83
N LEU A 17 -1.57 -3.31 -53.71
CA LEU A 17 -1.13 -3.73 -52.39
C LEU A 17 -1.71 -5.12 -52.15
N HIS A 18 -0.97 -6.17 -52.50
CA HIS A 18 -1.20 -7.50 -51.94
C HIS A 18 -0.96 -7.38 -50.44
N THR A 19 -2.02 -7.18 -49.67
CA THR A 19 -2.03 -7.44 -48.24
C THR A 19 -1.63 -8.89 -48.06
N LYS A 20 -0.35 -9.15 -47.73
CA LYS A 20 0.09 -10.49 -47.32
C LYS A 20 -0.87 -10.94 -46.22
N ALA A 21 -1.51 -12.09 -46.43
CA ALA A 21 -2.38 -12.68 -45.42
C ALA A 21 -1.62 -12.75 -44.09
N GLN A 22 -2.23 -12.24 -43.02
CA GLN A 22 -1.61 -12.21 -41.71
C GLN A 22 -1.36 -13.65 -41.23
N ASP A 23 -0.09 -13.99 -41.00
CA ASP A 23 0.28 -15.27 -40.40
C ASP A 23 -0.12 -15.25 -38.92
N LEU A 24 -1.16 -16.01 -38.56
CA LEU A 24 -1.69 -16.08 -37.18
C LEU A 24 -0.76 -16.85 -36.23
N PHE A 25 0.10 -17.71 -36.77
CA PHE A 25 1.03 -18.54 -36.00
C PHE A 25 2.45 -18.37 -36.55
N PRO A 26 3.00 -17.15 -36.49
CA PRO A 26 4.28 -16.85 -37.10
C PRO A 26 5.40 -17.68 -36.47
N ASN A 27 6.35 -18.12 -37.30
CA ASN A 27 7.48 -18.96 -36.90
C ASN A 27 7.13 -20.37 -36.37
N ALA A 28 5.88 -20.84 -36.55
CA ALA A 28 5.55 -22.23 -36.27
C ALA A 28 6.44 -23.19 -37.08
N ASN A 29 6.94 -24.25 -36.43
CA ASN A 29 7.84 -25.22 -37.04
C ASN A 29 7.10 -26.12 -38.05
N LYS A 30 7.03 -25.66 -39.31
CA LYS A 30 6.32 -26.37 -40.40
C LYS A 30 6.84 -27.80 -40.61
N ARG A 31 8.15 -28.02 -40.47
CA ARG A 31 8.74 -29.37 -40.61
C ARG A 31 8.22 -30.33 -39.56
N TRP A 32 8.12 -29.88 -38.30
CA TRP A 32 7.53 -30.69 -37.24
C TRP A 32 6.04 -30.95 -37.50
N VAL A 33 5.29 -29.92 -37.93
CA VAL A 33 3.87 -30.06 -38.26
C VAL A 33 3.66 -31.13 -39.34
N ASP A 34 4.38 -31.04 -40.46
CA ASP A 34 4.24 -31.99 -41.57
C ASP A 34 4.71 -33.39 -41.17
N SER A 35 5.82 -33.50 -40.42
CA SER A 35 6.33 -34.78 -39.92
C SER A 35 5.35 -35.47 -38.98
N VAL A 36 4.78 -34.73 -38.01
CA VAL A 36 3.79 -35.29 -37.09
C VAL A 36 2.54 -35.67 -37.87
N PHE A 37 1.99 -34.75 -38.67
CA PHE A 37 0.77 -34.98 -39.45
C PHE A 37 0.83 -36.23 -40.32
N ASN A 38 1.94 -36.42 -41.04
CA ASN A 38 2.13 -37.58 -41.92
C ASN A 38 2.29 -38.90 -41.14
N SER A 39 2.63 -38.85 -39.85
CA SER A 39 2.76 -40.02 -38.98
C SER A 39 1.46 -40.44 -38.28
N LEU A 40 0.40 -39.62 -38.35
CA LEU A 40 -0.86 -39.89 -37.66
C LEU A 40 -1.77 -40.82 -38.46
N SER A 41 -2.25 -41.87 -37.80
CA SER A 41 -3.41 -42.65 -38.23
C SER A 41 -4.70 -41.81 -38.24
N VAL A 42 -5.74 -42.32 -38.89
CA VAL A 42 -7.07 -41.68 -38.88
C VAL A 42 -7.60 -41.51 -37.46
N ASP A 43 -7.42 -42.52 -36.61
CA ASP A 43 -7.85 -42.50 -35.21
C ASP A 43 -7.09 -41.43 -34.41
N GLU A 44 -5.77 -41.32 -34.58
CA GLU A 44 -4.98 -40.25 -33.96
C GLU A 44 -5.40 -38.85 -34.45
N LYS A 45 -5.74 -38.71 -35.74
CA LYS A 45 -6.26 -37.46 -36.31
C LYS A 45 -7.61 -37.06 -35.72
N ILE A 46 -8.53 -38.00 -35.53
CA ILE A 46 -9.81 -37.75 -34.82
C ILE A 46 -9.51 -37.30 -33.39
N GLY A 47 -8.60 -37.99 -32.70
CA GLY A 47 -8.16 -37.65 -31.34
C GLY A 47 -7.71 -36.19 -31.20
N GLN A 48 -6.97 -35.68 -32.18
CA GLN A 48 -6.49 -34.28 -32.16
C GLN A 48 -7.58 -33.21 -32.13
N LEU A 49 -8.81 -33.54 -32.56
CA LEU A 49 -9.96 -32.61 -32.53
C LEU A 49 -10.59 -32.48 -31.13
N MET A 50 -10.17 -33.28 -30.16
CA MET A 50 -10.84 -33.44 -28.88
C MET A 50 -10.04 -32.86 -27.71
N MET A 51 -10.67 -32.01 -26.91
CA MET A 51 -10.16 -31.49 -25.64
C MET A 51 -11.19 -31.68 -24.52
N PRO A 52 -11.34 -32.90 -23.97
CA PRO A 52 -12.33 -33.20 -22.93
C PRO A 52 -12.00 -32.53 -21.58
N ARG A 53 -12.98 -32.58 -20.67
CA ARG A 53 -12.84 -32.06 -19.31
C ARG A 53 -11.80 -32.86 -18.52
N GLY A 54 -10.78 -32.18 -18.00
CA GLY A 54 -9.75 -32.74 -17.14
C GLY A 54 -10.19 -32.94 -15.69
N ASN A 55 -10.97 -32.00 -15.12
CA ASN A 55 -11.46 -32.07 -13.74
C ASN A 55 -12.73 -31.22 -13.50
N TYR A 56 -13.42 -31.53 -12.40
CA TYR A 56 -14.54 -30.74 -11.86
C TYR A 56 -14.16 -29.94 -10.62
N SER A 57 -13.42 -30.60 -9.74
CA SER A 57 -12.97 -30.10 -8.44
C SER A 57 -11.49 -30.41 -8.26
N TYR A 58 -11.02 -30.36 -7.01
CA TYR A 58 -9.68 -30.80 -6.63
C TYR A 58 -9.47 -32.32 -6.80
N ASP A 59 -10.55 -33.09 -6.99
CA ASP A 59 -10.49 -34.54 -7.15
C ASP A 59 -10.36 -34.95 -8.63
N TYR A 60 -9.49 -35.92 -8.89
CA TYR A 60 -9.19 -36.41 -10.22
C TYR A 60 -9.56 -37.89 -10.36
N ASP A 61 -10.35 -38.22 -11.38
CA ASP A 61 -10.38 -39.59 -11.92
C ASP A 61 -9.16 -39.80 -12.84
N THR A 62 -8.01 -39.99 -12.21
CA THR A 62 -6.72 -40.10 -12.92
C THR A 62 -6.69 -41.28 -13.89
N ALA A 63 -7.33 -42.40 -13.52
CA ALA A 63 -7.38 -43.60 -14.34
C ALA A 63 -8.14 -43.35 -15.65
N ARG A 64 -9.27 -42.64 -15.58
CA ARG A 64 -10.01 -42.19 -16.77
C ARG A 64 -9.16 -41.30 -17.66
N LEU A 65 -8.46 -40.30 -17.11
CA LEU A 65 -7.61 -39.40 -17.91
C LEU A 65 -6.49 -40.17 -18.63
N TYR A 66 -5.81 -41.08 -17.93
CA TYR A 66 -4.75 -41.91 -18.53
C TYR A 66 -5.29 -42.81 -19.64
N LYS A 67 -6.46 -43.42 -19.42
CA LYS A 67 -7.14 -44.22 -20.44
C LYS A 67 -7.47 -43.37 -21.68
N ILE A 68 -8.00 -42.16 -21.47
CA ILE A 68 -8.34 -41.23 -22.56
C ILE A 68 -7.11 -40.89 -23.43
N VAL A 69 -5.96 -40.59 -22.81
CA VAL A 69 -4.73 -40.28 -23.54
C VAL A 69 -4.24 -41.48 -24.37
N ARG A 70 -4.22 -42.67 -23.75
CA ARG A 70 -3.69 -43.89 -24.40
C ARG A 70 -4.58 -44.37 -25.53
N ASP A 71 -5.89 -44.41 -25.32
CA ASP A 71 -6.82 -45.14 -26.19
C ASP A 71 -7.43 -44.22 -27.27
N TYR A 72 -7.50 -42.91 -27.03
CA TYR A 72 -8.19 -41.96 -27.92
C TYR A 72 -7.32 -40.80 -28.42
N HIS A 73 -6.04 -40.77 -28.02
CA HIS A 73 -5.02 -39.85 -28.57
C HIS A 73 -5.45 -38.39 -28.61
N VAL A 74 -6.09 -37.92 -27.52
CA VAL A 74 -6.72 -36.59 -27.47
C VAL A 74 -5.74 -35.46 -27.78
N GLY A 75 -6.25 -34.42 -28.43
CA GLY A 75 -5.48 -33.23 -28.78
C GLY A 75 -5.04 -32.43 -27.57
N GLY A 76 -5.80 -32.52 -26.47
CA GLY A 76 -5.52 -31.82 -25.22
C GLY A 76 -6.55 -32.08 -24.13
N PHE A 77 -6.48 -31.29 -23.06
CA PHE A 77 -7.48 -31.25 -21.99
C PHE A 77 -7.81 -29.81 -21.61
N VAL A 78 -9.02 -29.62 -21.07
CA VAL A 78 -9.40 -28.39 -20.38
C VAL A 78 -9.46 -28.61 -18.88
N PHE A 79 -8.67 -27.82 -18.13
CA PHE A 79 -8.63 -27.89 -16.67
C PHE A 79 -9.39 -26.74 -16.02
N PHE A 80 -9.97 -27.04 -14.86
CA PHE A 80 -10.76 -26.14 -14.04
C PHE A 80 -10.12 -26.01 -12.65
N ARG A 81 -10.90 -26.15 -11.57
CA ARG A 81 -10.47 -25.78 -10.22
C ARG A 81 -9.40 -26.71 -9.66
N ASN A 82 -8.20 -26.21 -9.33
CA ASN A 82 -7.17 -27.02 -8.68
C ASN A 82 -6.10 -26.21 -7.90
N ARG A 83 -5.16 -26.91 -7.24
CA ARG A 83 -3.88 -26.40 -6.74
C ARG A 83 -2.82 -26.39 -7.85
N PRO A 84 -1.99 -25.34 -8.00
CA PRO A 84 -0.99 -25.27 -9.06
C PRO A 84 -0.01 -26.46 -9.08
N THR A 85 0.52 -26.86 -7.92
CA THR A 85 1.47 -27.99 -7.83
C THR A 85 0.85 -29.33 -8.23
N ALA A 86 -0.40 -29.58 -7.80
CA ALA A 86 -1.12 -30.78 -8.18
C ALA A 86 -1.44 -30.82 -9.68
N GLN A 87 -1.82 -29.68 -10.27
CA GLN A 87 -2.08 -29.61 -11.71
C GLN A 87 -0.79 -29.85 -12.50
N ALA A 88 0.32 -29.22 -12.10
CA ALA A 88 1.61 -29.39 -12.78
C ALA A 88 2.06 -30.85 -12.80
N LEU A 89 1.92 -31.57 -11.67
CA LEU A 89 2.19 -33.00 -11.59
C LEU A 89 1.30 -33.83 -12.53
N MET A 90 -0.01 -33.54 -12.54
CA MET A 90 -0.96 -34.22 -13.42
C MET A 90 -0.65 -33.98 -14.89
N VAL A 91 -0.44 -32.72 -15.28
CA VAL A 91 -0.10 -32.34 -16.66
C VAL A 91 1.21 -33.00 -17.10
N ASN A 92 2.26 -32.99 -16.28
CA ASN A 92 3.51 -33.67 -16.59
C ASN A 92 3.30 -35.16 -16.85
N LYS A 93 2.48 -35.83 -16.02
CA LYS A 93 2.16 -37.24 -16.15
C LYS A 93 1.38 -37.53 -17.44
N LEU A 94 0.39 -36.71 -17.77
CA LEU A 94 -0.41 -36.84 -18.99
C LEU A 94 0.42 -36.58 -20.25
N GLN A 95 1.24 -35.53 -20.25
CA GLN A 95 2.12 -35.21 -21.37
C GLN A 95 3.12 -36.34 -21.64
N ALA A 96 3.68 -36.96 -20.59
CA ALA A 96 4.61 -38.08 -20.74
C ALA A 96 3.98 -39.34 -21.37
N MET A 97 2.65 -39.48 -21.32
CA MET A 97 1.93 -40.59 -21.97
C MET A 97 1.50 -40.28 -23.40
N SER A 98 1.52 -39.01 -23.81
CA SER A 98 1.02 -38.60 -25.12
C SER A 98 2.11 -38.70 -26.18
N LYS A 99 1.79 -39.34 -27.31
CA LYS A 99 2.69 -39.41 -28.48
C LYS A 99 2.83 -38.05 -29.17
N VAL A 100 1.73 -37.30 -29.28
CA VAL A 100 1.74 -35.91 -29.74
C VAL A 100 1.50 -35.02 -28.53
N PRO A 101 2.42 -34.09 -28.19
CA PRO A 101 2.23 -33.23 -27.03
C PRO A 101 0.88 -32.50 -27.05
N MET A 102 0.22 -32.47 -25.90
CA MET A 102 -1.16 -32.03 -25.73
C MET A 102 -1.27 -30.53 -25.49
N LEU A 103 -2.33 -29.92 -26.02
CA LEU A 103 -2.73 -28.57 -25.61
C LEU A 103 -3.39 -28.63 -24.23
N ILE A 104 -3.13 -27.59 -23.43
CA ILE A 104 -3.73 -27.41 -22.13
C ILE A 104 -4.50 -26.10 -22.18
N GLY A 105 -5.82 -26.17 -22.09
CA GLY A 105 -6.73 -25.03 -22.14
C GLY A 105 -7.32 -24.75 -20.76
N MET A 106 -7.53 -23.46 -20.45
CA MET A 106 -8.20 -23.02 -19.22
C MET A 106 -8.91 -21.69 -19.45
N ASP A 107 -9.99 -21.44 -18.69
CA ASP A 107 -10.53 -20.08 -18.53
C ASP A 107 -9.72 -19.32 -17.48
N LEU A 108 -8.94 -18.33 -17.89
CA LEU A 108 -8.11 -17.52 -17.00
C LEU A 108 -8.35 -16.03 -17.27
N GLU A 109 -9.62 -15.64 -17.29
CA GLU A 109 -10.08 -14.30 -17.70
C GLU A 109 -9.43 -13.20 -16.87
N TRP A 110 -9.39 -13.35 -15.54
CA TRP A 110 -8.71 -12.43 -14.61
C TRP A 110 -7.44 -13.06 -14.00
N GLY A 111 -6.77 -13.91 -14.79
CA GLY A 111 -5.57 -14.63 -14.41
C GLY A 111 -5.84 -16.00 -13.81
N LEU A 112 -4.76 -16.63 -13.32
CA LEU A 112 -4.78 -18.02 -12.88
C LEU A 112 -5.77 -18.26 -11.73
N GLU A 113 -5.98 -17.28 -10.84
CA GLU A 113 -6.83 -17.42 -9.65
C GLU A 113 -8.27 -17.81 -9.97
N MET A 114 -8.75 -17.49 -11.17
CA MET A 114 -10.06 -17.94 -11.65
C MET A 114 -10.26 -19.47 -11.50
N ARG A 115 -9.18 -20.24 -11.63
CA ARG A 115 -9.18 -21.71 -11.59
C ARG A 115 -8.16 -22.29 -10.60
N LEU A 116 -7.03 -21.64 -10.40
CA LEU A 116 -5.93 -22.13 -9.58
C LEU A 116 -5.83 -21.37 -8.27
N ASP A 117 -5.99 -22.07 -7.16
CA ASP A 117 -5.79 -21.44 -5.85
C ASP A 117 -4.35 -20.92 -5.66
N SER A 118 -4.15 -20.07 -4.66
CA SER A 118 -2.82 -19.61 -4.25
C SER A 118 -2.03 -18.88 -5.35
N THR A 119 -2.73 -18.32 -6.34
CA THR A 119 -2.15 -17.50 -7.42
C THR A 119 -2.70 -16.09 -7.38
N VAL A 120 -2.01 -15.15 -8.05
CA VAL A 120 -2.43 -13.77 -8.09
C VAL A 120 -3.76 -13.63 -8.84
N ARG A 121 -4.64 -12.78 -8.30
CA ARG A 121 -5.92 -12.42 -8.91
C ARG A 121 -5.82 -11.02 -9.50
N PHE A 122 -6.18 -10.85 -10.77
CA PHE A 122 -6.32 -9.53 -11.38
C PHE A 122 -7.78 -9.03 -11.28
N PRO A 123 -8.05 -7.73 -11.50
CA PRO A 123 -9.41 -7.21 -11.47
C PRO A 123 -10.32 -7.83 -12.54
N TYR A 124 -11.61 -7.87 -12.24
CA TYR A 124 -12.64 -8.26 -13.21
C TYR A 124 -12.69 -7.27 -14.37
N GLN A 125 -13.18 -7.75 -15.51
CA GLN A 125 -13.23 -7.00 -16.75
C GLN A 125 -14.10 -5.76 -16.63
N MET A 126 -15.21 -5.80 -15.90
CA MET A 126 -16.03 -4.60 -15.65
C MET A 126 -15.25 -3.56 -14.85
N THR A 127 -14.49 -3.96 -13.85
CA THR A 127 -13.59 -3.06 -13.10
C THR A 127 -12.59 -2.41 -14.06
N LEU A 128 -11.90 -3.21 -14.89
CA LEU A 128 -10.97 -2.73 -15.92
C LEU A 128 -11.66 -1.84 -16.97
N GLY A 129 -12.95 -2.07 -17.22
CA GLY A 129 -13.82 -1.26 -18.04
C GLY A 129 -13.86 0.21 -17.64
N ALA A 130 -13.77 0.48 -16.33
CA ALA A 130 -13.86 1.82 -15.79
C ALA A 130 -12.65 2.71 -16.12
N MET A 131 -11.51 2.08 -16.46
CA MET A 131 -10.28 2.77 -16.80
C MET A 131 -10.41 3.62 -18.07
N GLN A 132 -9.93 4.86 -18.00
CA GLN A 132 -9.92 5.82 -19.09
C GLN A 132 -8.52 5.94 -19.71
N GLY A 133 -8.32 5.34 -20.89
CA GLY A 133 -6.99 5.27 -21.53
C GLY A 133 -6.09 4.24 -20.86
N ASN A 134 -4.76 4.35 -21.04
CA ASN A 134 -3.75 3.48 -20.42
C ASN A 134 -3.94 1.97 -20.69
N GLU A 135 -4.50 1.60 -21.84
CA GLU A 135 -4.66 0.19 -22.27
C GLU A 135 -3.34 -0.62 -22.26
N GLN A 136 -2.18 0.04 -22.25
CA GLN A 136 -0.89 -0.60 -22.01
C GLN A 136 -0.87 -1.42 -20.70
N LEU A 137 -1.55 -0.98 -19.63
CA LEU A 137 -1.63 -1.75 -18.37
C LEU A 137 -2.39 -3.08 -18.56
N LEU A 138 -3.36 -3.14 -19.48
CA LEU A 138 -4.07 -4.37 -19.84
C LEU A 138 -3.21 -5.28 -20.71
N GLU A 139 -2.38 -4.72 -21.59
CA GLU A 139 -1.37 -5.49 -22.33
C GLU A 139 -0.34 -6.09 -21.36
N GLU A 140 0.12 -5.32 -20.38
CA GLU A 140 1.04 -5.79 -19.34
C GLU A 140 0.41 -6.86 -18.44
N MET A 141 -0.88 -6.71 -18.09
CA MET A 141 -1.65 -7.73 -17.40
C MET A 141 -1.72 -9.02 -18.23
N GLY A 142 -2.06 -8.91 -19.52
CA GLY A 142 -2.09 -10.05 -20.43
C GLY A 142 -0.74 -10.76 -20.53
N LEU A 143 0.35 -10.00 -20.59
CA LEU A 143 1.70 -10.56 -20.65
C LEU A 143 2.07 -11.30 -19.36
N GLN A 144 1.72 -10.76 -18.19
CA GLN A 144 1.98 -11.44 -16.91
C GLN A 144 1.16 -12.73 -16.77
N ILE A 145 -0.12 -12.68 -17.14
CA ILE A 145 -0.97 -13.88 -17.16
C ILE A 145 -0.38 -14.92 -18.13
N ALA A 146 0.11 -14.49 -19.29
CA ALA A 146 0.74 -15.41 -20.23
C ALA A 146 2.03 -16.05 -19.71
N GLN A 147 2.86 -15.29 -18.99
CA GLN A 147 4.06 -15.84 -18.33
C GLN A 147 3.68 -16.88 -17.27
N GLN A 148 2.63 -16.61 -16.49
CA GLN A 148 2.09 -17.56 -15.50
C GLN A 148 1.51 -18.81 -16.17
N CYS A 149 0.78 -18.65 -17.28
CA CYS A 149 0.30 -19.76 -18.10
C CYS A 149 1.45 -20.63 -18.61
N LYS A 150 2.50 -20.02 -19.18
CA LYS A 150 3.70 -20.75 -19.63
C LYS A 150 4.37 -21.50 -18.48
N ARG A 151 4.51 -20.87 -17.31
CA ARG A 151 5.06 -21.49 -16.10
C ARG A 151 4.27 -22.72 -15.64
N MET A 152 2.97 -22.75 -15.94
CA MET A 152 2.02 -23.85 -15.66
C MET A 152 1.79 -24.82 -16.82
N GLY A 153 2.50 -24.67 -17.96
CA GLY A 153 2.27 -25.50 -19.14
C GLY A 153 0.88 -25.32 -19.77
N VAL A 154 0.24 -24.16 -19.58
CA VAL A 154 -1.02 -23.78 -20.22
C VAL A 154 -0.71 -23.13 -21.56
N HIS A 155 -1.45 -23.53 -22.60
CA HIS A 155 -1.21 -23.11 -23.99
C HIS A 155 -2.34 -22.24 -24.54
N ILE A 156 -3.57 -22.44 -24.04
CA ILE A 156 -4.76 -21.72 -24.47
C ILE A 156 -5.38 -21.06 -23.24
N ASN A 157 -5.59 -19.74 -23.33
CA ASN A 157 -6.46 -19.02 -22.41
C ASN A 157 -7.74 -18.68 -23.16
N TYR A 158 -8.89 -19.13 -22.66
CA TYR A 158 -10.20 -18.80 -23.22
C TYR A 158 -10.63 -17.38 -22.82
N ALA A 159 -9.84 -16.41 -23.27
CA ALA A 159 -9.96 -14.98 -23.07
C ALA A 159 -9.38 -14.27 -24.31
N PRO A 160 -9.77 -13.01 -24.60
CA PRO A 160 -10.67 -12.16 -23.82
C PRO A 160 -12.16 -12.48 -24.02
N VAL A 161 -12.98 -12.16 -23.00
CA VAL A 161 -14.42 -11.97 -23.19
C VAL A 161 -14.63 -10.65 -23.94
N VAL A 162 -15.37 -10.70 -25.03
CA VAL A 162 -15.62 -9.54 -25.91
C VAL A 162 -17.10 -9.19 -26.04
N ASP A 163 -17.95 -9.89 -25.29
CA ASP A 163 -19.37 -9.61 -25.22
C ASP A 163 -19.63 -8.18 -24.71
N VAL A 164 -20.47 -7.44 -25.43
CA VAL A 164 -20.91 -6.12 -25.02
C VAL A 164 -22.04 -6.27 -24.00
N ASN A 165 -21.88 -5.70 -22.80
CA ASN A 165 -22.84 -5.87 -21.70
C ASN A 165 -24.02 -4.91 -21.81
N ASN A 166 -24.87 -5.08 -22.83
CA ASN A 166 -26.07 -4.27 -23.06
C ASN A 166 -27.30 -4.73 -22.27
N ASN A 167 -27.17 -5.76 -21.43
CA ASN A 167 -28.23 -6.27 -20.57
C ASN A 167 -27.76 -6.44 -19.11
N PRO A 168 -28.12 -5.50 -18.22
CA PRO A 168 -27.76 -5.55 -16.80
C PRO A 168 -28.16 -6.84 -16.07
N ASN A 169 -29.21 -7.51 -16.53
CA ASN A 169 -29.74 -8.72 -15.91
C ASN A 169 -29.08 -10.00 -16.43
N ASN A 170 -28.12 -9.90 -17.35
CA ASN A 170 -27.41 -11.05 -17.90
C ASN A 170 -26.75 -11.86 -16.78
N PRO A 171 -27.12 -13.15 -16.56
CA PRO A 171 -26.63 -13.93 -15.44
C PRO A 171 -25.16 -14.39 -15.58
N VAL A 172 -24.62 -14.35 -16.80
CA VAL A 172 -23.36 -15.01 -17.18
C VAL A 172 -22.25 -14.02 -17.55
N ILE A 173 -22.55 -12.98 -18.34
CA ILE A 173 -21.55 -12.03 -18.87
C ILE A 173 -21.28 -10.92 -17.86
N ASN A 174 -22.20 -9.98 -17.64
CA ASN A 174 -22.17 -8.98 -16.57
C ASN A 174 -20.74 -8.45 -16.24
N PHE A 175 -20.19 -8.78 -15.06
CA PHE A 175 -18.88 -8.34 -14.57
C PHE A 175 -17.66 -8.87 -15.37
N ARG A 176 -17.86 -9.89 -16.21
CA ARG A 176 -16.84 -10.46 -17.13
C ARG A 176 -16.71 -9.69 -18.44
N SER A 177 -17.61 -8.76 -18.72
CA SER A 177 -17.46 -7.83 -19.84
C SER A 177 -16.80 -6.54 -19.38
N PHE A 178 -16.07 -5.88 -20.30
CA PHE A 178 -15.49 -4.56 -20.08
C PHE A 178 -16.53 -3.42 -20.05
N GLY A 179 -17.79 -3.65 -20.42
CA GLY A 179 -18.84 -2.62 -20.36
C GLY A 179 -19.87 -2.70 -21.48
N GLU A 180 -20.67 -1.66 -21.62
CA GLU A 180 -21.77 -1.62 -22.61
C GLU A 180 -21.41 -0.91 -23.94
N ASN A 181 -20.26 -0.26 -24.00
CA ASN A 181 -19.81 0.44 -25.20
C ASN A 181 -18.89 -0.45 -26.05
N ARG A 182 -19.33 -0.79 -27.27
CA ARG A 182 -18.61 -1.69 -28.19
C ARG A 182 -17.16 -1.26 -28.47
N GLU A 183 -16.87 0.04 -28.58
CA GLU A 183 -15.53 0.53 -28.90
C GLU A 183 -14.59 0.37 -27.71
N LYS A 184 -15.07 0.70 -26.49
CA LYS A 184 -14.30 0.50 -25.26
C LYS A 184 -14.10 -0.97 -24.92
N VAL A 185 -15.09 -1.82 -25.17
CA VAL A 185 -14.94 -3.29 -25.05
C VAL A 185 -13.88 -3.77 -26.03
N THR A 186 -13.95 -3.34 -27.28
CA THR A 186 -13.00 -3.73 -28.33
C THR A 186 -11.57 -3.29 -28.01
N SER A 187 -11.35 -2.03 -27.62
CA SER A 187 -9.99 -1.53 -27.35
C SER A 187 -9.32 -2.25 -26.18
N LYS A 188 -10.07 -2.50 -25.10
CA LYS A 188 -9.59 -3.21 -23.91
C LYS A 188 -9.35 -4.69 -24.17
N ALA A 189 -10.28 -5.35 -24.87
CA ALA A 189 -10.11 -6.73 -25.29
C ALA A 189 -8.89 -6.90 -26.20
N LEU A 190 -8.67 -5.98 -27.14
CA LEU A 190 -7.53 -6.00 -28.04
C LEU A 190 -6.20 -5.87 -27.30
N ALA A 191 -6.11 -4.96 -26.32
CA ALA A 191 -4.91 -4.82 -25.49
C ALA A 191 -4.63 -6.08 -24.67
N TYR A 192 -5.66 -6.66 -24.04
CA TYR A 192 -5.51 -7.90 -23.29
C TYR A 192 -5.09 -9.08 -24.18
N MET A 193 -5.71 -9.22 -25.37
CA MET A 193 -5.34 -10.20 -26.38
C MET A 193 -3.88 -10.08 -26.80
N ARG A 194 -3.41 -8.86 -27.10
CA ARG A 194 -2.01 -8.60 -27.48
C ARG A 194 -1.04 -9.03 -26.39
N GLY A 195 -1.35 -8.73 -25.13
CA GLY A 195 -0.54 -9.15 -23.98
C GLY A 195 -0.40 -10.67 -23.89
N LEU A 196 -1.52 -11.38 -24.01
CA LEU A 196 -1.54 -12.85 -23.98
C LEU A 196 -0.74 -13.48 -25.13
N GLN A 197 -1.00 -13.02 -26.37
CA GLN A 197 -0.32 -13.54 -27.56
C GLN A 197 1.19 -13.23 -27.54
N LYS A 198 1.59 -12.08 -27.00
CA LYS A 198 3.01 -11.70 -26.83
C LYS A 198 3.75 -12.65 -25.89
N GLY A 199 3.08 -13.19 -24.87
CA GLY A 199 3.62 -14.25 -24.01
C GLY A 199 3.49 -15.67 -24.58
N GLY A 200 3.05 -15.80 -25.84
CA GLY A 200 2.96 -17.08 -26.55
C GLY A 200 1.75 -17.94 -26.12
N ILE A 201 0.67 -17.31 -25.65
CA ILE A 201 -0.58 -17.99 -25.31
C ILE A 201 -1.61 -17.77 -26.40
N ILE A 202 -2.25 -18.86 -26.83
CA ILE A 202 -3.34 -18.81 -27.80
C ILE A 202 -4.56 -18.22 -27.10
N THR A 203 -5.05 -17.11 -27.64
CA THR A 203 -6.26 -16.44 -27.14
C THR A 203 -7.49 -16.94 -27.86
N SER A 204 -8.61 -17.05 -27.15
CA SER A 204 -9.90 -17.37 -27.74
C SER A 204 -10.93 -16.30 -27.37
N ALA A 205 -11.33 -15.46 -28.34
CA ALA A 205 -12.35 -14.46 -28.10
C ALA A 205 -13.71 -15.15 -27.94
N LYS A 206 -14.46 -14.74 -26.91
CA LYS A 206 -15.74 -15.39 -26.56
C LYS A 206 -16.79 -14.38 -26.08
N HIS A 207 -18.09 -14.69 -26.23
CA HIS A 207 -18.65 -15.95 -26.74
C HIS A 207 -19.41 -15.71 -28.06
N PHE A 208 -18.86 -16.22 -29.18
CA PHE A 208 -19.33 -15.86 -30.52
C PHE A 208 -20.72 -16.46 -30.81
N PRO A 209 -21.65 -15.73 -31.45
CA PRO A 209 -21.51 -14.40 -32.05
C PRO A 209 -21.89 -13.22 -31.12
N GLY A 210 -21.98 -13.42 -29.81
CA GLY A 210 -22.26 -12.38 -28.82
C GLY A 210 -23.34 -12.82 -27.81
N HIS A 211 -22.93 -13.06 -26.57
CA HIS A 211 -23.76 -13.58 -25.48
C HIS A 211 -24.23 -12.48 -24.50
N GLY A 212 -23.88 -11.22 -24.78
CA GLY A 212 -24.10 -10.07 -23.89
C GLY A 212 -25.56 -9.75 -23.54
N ASP A 213 -26.51 -10.17 -24.37
CA ASP A 213 -27.94 -9.81 -24.25
C ASP A 213 -28.88 -11.00 -23.99
N THR A 214 -28.45 -11.98 -23.19
CA THR A 214 -29.28 -13.14 -22.84
C THR A 214 -29.75 -13.11 -21.38
N GLY A 215 -31.01 -13.45 -21.14
CA GLY A 215 -31.56 -13.65 -19.78
C GLY A 215 -31.49 -15.08 -19.24
N VAL A 216 -31.02 -16.04 -20.03
CA VAL A 216 -31.00 -17.49 -19.72
C VAL A 216 -29.55 -18.00 -19.70
N ASP A 217 -29.24 -18.91 -18.78
CA ASP A 217 -27.92 -19.54 -18.66
C ASP A 217 -27.83 -20.82 -19.51
N SER A 218 -26.84 -20.87 -20.41
CA SER A 218 -26.55 -22.01 -21.32
C SER A 218 -26.31 -23.34 -20.62
N HIS A 219 -25.88 -23.30 -19.34
CA HIS A 219 -25.74 -24.50 -18.51
C HIS A 219 -27.08 -25.20 -18.24
N THR A 220 -28.18 -24.44 -18.27
CA THR A 220 -29.53 -24.92 -17.90
C THR A 220 -30.46 -25.06 -19.11
N ASP A 221 -30.35 -24.17 -20.10
CA ASP A 221 -31.19 -24.19 -21.31
C ASP A 221 -30.50 -23.42 -22.46
N LEU A 222 -31.03 -23.48 -23.70
CA LEU A 222 -30.52 -22.79 -24.88
C LEU A 222 -30.96 -21.31 -24.88
N PRO A 223 -30.07 -20.33 -24.64
CA PRO A 223 -30.44 -18.91 -24.62
C PRO A 223 -30.75 -18.41 -26.03
N VAL A 224 -31.76 -17.53 -26.15
CA VAL A 224 -32.21 -16.99 -27.44
C VAL A 224 -31.78 -15.54 -27.59
N ILE A 225 -31.19 -15.19 -28.74
CA ILE A 225 -30.97 -13.80 -29.17
C ILE A 225 -31.97 -13.48 -30.29
N PRO A 226 -33.01 -12.66 -30.02
CA PRO A 226 -34.09 -12.41 -30.98
C PRO A 226 -33.78 -11.27 -31.98
N HIS A 227 -32.57 -10.74 -31.99
CA HIS A 227 -32.21 -9.53 -32.74
C HIS A 227 -31.91 -9.79 -34.21
N ASN A 228 -32.13 -8.78 -35.06
CA ASN A 228 -31.86 -8.86 -36.50
C ASN A 228 -30.36 -8.76 -36.84
N ARG A 229 -30.00 -9.11 -38.08
CA ARG A 229 -28.61 -9.10 -38.56
C ARG A 229 -27.94 -7.73 -38.45
N THR A 230 -28.64 -6.64 -38.77
CA THR A 230 -28.10 -5.27 -38.70
C THR A 230 -27.65 -4.91 -37.28
N ARG A 231 -28.45 -5.28 -36.26
CA ARG A 231 -28.07 -5.10 -34.85
C ARG A 231 -26.82 -5.91 -34.53
N LEU A 232 -26.83 -7.21 -34.84
CA LEU A 232 -25.71 -8.12 -34.60
C LEU A 232 -24.41 -7.62 -35.23
N ASP A 233 -24.45 -7.16 -36.48
CA ASP A 233 -23.29 -6.60 -37.17
C ASP A 233 -22.77 -5.32 -36.50
N SER A 234 -23.69 -4.48 -36.02
CA SER A 234 -23.33 -3.19 -35.41
C SER A 234 -22.82 -3.31 -33.98
N LEU A 235 -23.23 -4.30 -33.19
CA LEU A 235 -22.92 -4.35 -31.77
C LEU A 235 -22.18 -5.63 -31.38
N GLU A 236 -22.82 -6.78 -31.51
CA GLU A 236 -22.29 -8.05 -31.01
C GLU A 236 -21.07 -8.54 -31.83
N LEU A 237 -21.10 -8.41 -33.16
CA LEU A 237 -20.03 -8.82 -34.07
C LEU A 237 -18.92 -7.79 -34.23
N PHE A 238 -19.13 -6.56 -33.75
CA PHE A 238 -18.17 -5.46 -33.91
C PHE A 238 -16.80 -5.78 -33.26
N PRO A 239 -16.72 -6.24 -31.99
CA PRO A 239 -15.44 -6.61 -31.39
C PRO A 239 -14.73 -7.74 -32.12
N TYR A 240 -15.47 -8.75 -32.60
CA TYR A 240 -14.89 -9.89 -33.32
C TYR A 240 -14.20 -9.46 -34.61
N ARG A 241 -14.85 -8.60 -35.41
CA ARG A 241 -14.26 -8.09 -36.66
C ARG A 241 -12.91 -7.41 -36.39
N ALA A 242 -12.88 -6.50 -35.41
CA ALA A 242 -11.66 -5.78 -35.06
C ALA A 242 -10.55 -6.70 -34.53
N LEU A 243 -10.87 -7.69 -33.70
CA LEU A 243 -9.89 -8.64 -33.19
C LEU A 243 -9.35 -9.56 -34.30
N ILE A 244 -10.20 -10.02 -35.23
CA ILE A 244 -9.80 -10.84 -36.38
C ILE A 244 -8.83 -10.07 -37.28
N GLU A 245 -9.12 -8.80 -37.58
CA GLU A 245 -8.25 -7.89 -38.33
C GLU A 245 -6.90 -7.62 -37.64
N ASN A 246 -6.82 -7.88 -36.33
CA ASN A 246 -5.61 -7.74 -35.52
C ASN A 246 -4.96 -9.08 -35.14
N GLY A 247 -5.27 -10.15 -35.86
CA GLY A 247 -4.58 -11.43 -35.74
C GLY A 247 -5.06 -12.31 -34.58
N LEU A 248 -6.36 -12.28 -34.27
CA LEU A 248 -6.97 -13.21 -33.31
C LEU A 248 -6.71 -14.67 -33.70
N GLN A 249 -6.16 -15.45 -32.78
CA GLN A 249 -5.80 -16.85 -33.02
C GLN A 249 -6.93 -17.86 -32.79
N GLY A 250 -7.93 -17.52 -31.98
CA GLY A 250 -9.00 -18.42 -31.55
C GLY A 250 -10.35 -17.72 -31.38
N VAL A 251 -11.43 -18.43 -31.66
CA VAL A 251 -12.81 -18.00 -31.36
C VAL A 251 -13.55 -19.16 -30.70
N MET A 252 -14.18 -18.89 -29.56
CA MET A 252 -15.09 -19.83 -28.90
C MET A 252 -16.53 -19.47 -29.27
N VAL A 253 -17.25 -20.43 -29.83
CA VAL A 253 -18.62 -20.28 -30.27
C VAL A 253 -19.55 -20.70 -29.13
N ALA A 254 -20.47 -19.82 -28.74
CA ALA A 254 -21.43 -20.03 -27.67
C ALA A 254 -22.53 -21.02 -28.08
N HIS A 255 -23.29 -21.53 -27.10
CA HIS A 255 -24.51 -22.30 -27.36
C HIS A 255 -25.74 -21.37 -27.35
N LEU A 256 -25.98 -20.64 -28.44
CA LEU A 256 -27.09 -19.68 -28.56
C LEU A 256 -28.05 -20.06 -29.69
N SER A 257 -29.33 -19.79 -29.52
CA SER A 257 -30.33 -19.83 -30.60
C SER A 257 -30.50 -18.42 -31.16
N ILE A 258 -30.23 -18.23 -32.45
CA ILE A 258 -30.24 -16.91 -33.10
C ILE A 258 -31.02 -17.00 -34.41
N PRO A 259 -32.37 -16.87 -34.37
CA PRO A 259 -33.23 -17.12 -35.53
C PRO A 259 -32.92 -16.27 -36.77
N SER A 260 -32.32 -15.10 -36.58
CA SER A 260 -31.90 -14.22 -37.68
C SER A 260 -30.66 -14.70 -38.45
N LEU A 261 -29.91 -15.66 -37.90
CA LEU A 261 -28.75 -16.29 -38.54
C LEU A 261 -29.03 -17.76 -38.92
N ASP A 262 -29.83 -18.46 -38.13
CA ASP A 262 -30.26 -19.83 -38.41
C ASP A 262 -31.66 -20.09 -37.83
N THR A 263 -32.62 -20.39 -38.71
CA THR A 263 -34.02 -20.64 -38.34
C THR A 263 -34.26 -22.07 -37.83
N THR A 264 -33.24 -22.93 -37.80
CA THR A 264 -33.37 -24.33 -37.37
C THR A 264 -33.72 -24.41 -35.89
N LYS A 265 -34.88 -24.98 -35.57
CA LYS A 265 -35.33 -25.14 -34.18
C LYS A 265 -34.35 -25.97 -33.36
N ASN A 266 -34.13 -25.58 -32.10
CA ASN A 266 -33.30 -26.29 -31.12
C ASN A 266 -31.85 -26.53 -31.56
N LEU A 267 -31.33 -25.74 -32.50
CA LEU A 267 -29.96 -25.82 -32.96
C LEU A 267 -29.15 -24.67 -32.35
N ALA A 268 -28.15 -25.01 -31.54
CA ALA A 268 -27.23 -24.04 -30.97
C ALA A 268 -26.26 -23.49 -32.02
N SER A 269 -25.76 -22.26 -31.85
CA SER A 269 -24.82 -21.61 -32.76
C SER A 269 -23.54 -22.41 -33.00
N THR A 270 -23.03 -23.13 -31.99
CA THR A 270 -21.91 -24.08 -32.15
C THR A 270 -22.17 -25.17 -33.18
N LEU A 271 -23.42 -25.55 -33.40
CA LEU A 271 -23.85 -26.65 -34.26
C LEU A 271 -24.36 -26.16 -35.62
N SER A 272 -24.38 -24.84 -35.85
CA SER A 272 -24.89 -24.21 -37.07
C SER A 272 -23.78 -23.92 -38.07
N LYS A 273 -23.90 -24.50 -39.27
CA LYS A 273 -23.01 -24.20 -40.40
C LYS A 273 -23.14 -22.74 -40.85
N ASN A 274 -24.35 -22.19 -40.82
CA ASN A 274 -24.61 -20.79 -41.19
C ASN A 274 -23.82 -19.82 -40.30
N ILE A 275 -23.68 -20.14 -39.01
CA ILE A 275 -22.99 -19.29 -38.05
C ILE A 275 -21.48 -19.57 -38.03
N VAL A 276 -21.06 -20.82 -37.95
CA VAL A 276 -19.63 -21.16 -37.78
C VAL A 276 -18.86 -21.11 -39.10
N THR A 277 -19.44 -21.60 -40.19
CA THR A 277 -18.76 -21.57 -41.50
C THR A 277 -19.11 -20.30 -42.27
N ASP A 278 -20.39 -20.03 -42.52
CA ASP A 278 -20.74 -18.97 -43.44
C ASP A 278 -20.48 -17.58 -42.83
N LEU A 279 -20.94 -17.33 -41.60
CA LEU A 279 -20.66 -16.06 -40.93
C LEU A 279 -19.20 -15.95 -40.45
N LEU A 280 -18.71 -16.84 -39.60
CA LEU A 280 -17.39 -16.66 -38.98
C LEU A 280 -16.22 -16.90 -39.95
N ARG A 281 -16.21 -18.04 -40.67
CA ARG A 281 -15.08 -18.41 -41.55
C ARG A 281 -15.08 -17.64 -42.87
N LYS A 282 -16.25 -17.44 -43.49
CA LYS A 282 -16.36 -16.78 -44.80
C LYS A 282 -16.58 -15.28 -44.66
N ASP A 283 -17.71 -14.83 -44.09
CA ASP A 283 -18.05 -13.39 -44.05
C ASP A 283 -17.04 -12.57 -43.22
N LEU A 284 -16.68 -13.05 -42.03
CA LEU A 284 -15.70 -12.38 -41.17
C LEU A 284 -14.25 -12.77 -41.49
N GLY A 285 -14.04 -13.73 -42.40
CA GLY A 285 -12.71 -14.12 -42.87
C GLY A 285 -11.82 -14.82 -41.84
N PHE A 286 -12.36 -15.32 -40.72
CA PHE A 286 -11.55 -15.88 -39.63
C PHE A 286 -10.73 -17.11 -40.05
N LYS A 287 -9.41 -17.09 -39.82
CA LYS A 287 -8.48 -18.19 -40.21
C LYS A 287 -7.88 -18.97 -39.04
N GLY A 288 -8.15 -18.58 -37.80
CA GLY A 288 -7.60 -19.20 -36.58
C GLY A 288 -8.29 -20.52 -36.20
N LEU A 289 -8.21 -20.93 -34.94
CA LEU A 289 -8.90 -22.11 -34.40
C LEU A 289 -10.32 -21.75 -33.93
N VAL A 290 -11.31 -22.54 -34.31
CA VAL A 290 -12.67 -22.44 -33.77
C VAL A 290 -12.88 -23.52 -32.72
N PHE A 291 -13.23 -23.08 -31.51
CA PHE A 291 -13.56 -23.93 -30.37
C PHE A 291 -15.07 -23.92 -30.15
N THR A 292 -15.65 -25.06 -29.82
CA THR A 292 -16.96 -25.06 -29.17
C THR A 292 -16.85 -24.45 -27.76
N ASP A 293 -17.95 -23.91 -27.23
CA ASP A 293 -18.14 -23.85 -25.77
C ASP A 293 -18.30 -25.27 -25.20
N ALA A 294 -18.42 -25.39 -23.87
CA ALA A 294 -18.40 -26.67 -23.19
C ALA A 294 -19.54 -27.60 -23.64
N MET A 295 -19.17 -28.66 -24.35
CA MET A 295 -20.11 -29.63 -24.94
C MET A 295 -20.79 -30.55 -23.91
N ASP A 296 -20.51 -30.39 -22.60
CA ASP A 296 -21.31 -30.99 -21.52
C ASP A 296 -22.48 -30.10 -21.05
N MET A 297 -22.64 -28.89 -21.60
CA MET A 297 -23.76 -28.00 -21.30
C MET A 297 -25.07 -28.45 -21.99
N GLN A 298 -26.17 -28.39 -21.23
CA GLN A 298 -27.49 -28.82 -21.70
C GLN A 298 -28.01 -28.03 -22.91
N GLY A 299 -27.63 -26.74 -23.04
CA GLY A 299 -27.99 -25.92 -24.20
C GLY A 299 -27.52 -26.49 -25.55
N ALA A 300 -26.45 -27.29 -25.58
CA ALA A 300 -25.94 -27.90 -26.82
C ALA A 300 -26.43 -29.34 -27.05
N VAL A 301 -26.53 -30.15 -25.99
CA VAL A 301 -26.65 -31.61 -26.15
C VAL A 301 -28.04 -32.17 -25.91
N LYS A 302 -28.93 -31.50 -25.16
CA LYS A 302 -30.18 -32.10 -24.69
C LYS A 302 -31.16 -32.55 -25.78
N PHE A 303 -30.99 -32.03 -27.00
CA PHE A 303 -31.85 -32.34 -28.15
C PHE A 303 -31.26 -33.40 -29.09
N PHE A 304 -30.10 -33.96 -28.76
CA PHE A 304 -29.40 -34.91 -29.63
C PHE A 304 -29.00 -36.18 -28.85
N PRO A 305 -29.00 -37.35 -29.51
CA PRO A 305 -28.37 -38.54 -28.94
C PRO A 305 -26.89 -38.29 -28.65
N GLU A 306 -26.34 -39.03 -27.69
CA GLU A 306 -24.95 -38.90 -27.27
C GLU A 306 -23.98 -39.00 -28.46
N GLY A 307 -22.95 -38.15 -28.47
CA GLY A 307 -21.98 -38.03 -29.58
C GLY A 307 -22.50 -37.31 -30.84
N THR A 308 -23.81 -37.22 -31.07
CA THR A 308 -24.37 -36.58 -32.28
C THR A 308 -24.11 -35.07 -32.33
N ALA A 309 -24.21 -34.39 -31.18
CA ALA A 309 -23.87 -32.96 -31.08
C ALA A 309 -22.40 -32.69 -31.46
N ASN A 310 -21.49 -33.58 -31.09
CA ASN A 310 -20.06 -33.47 -31.41
C ASN A 310 -19.80 -33.57 -32.92
N VAL A 311 -20.48 -34.50 -33.60
CA VAL A 311 -20.42 -34.61 -35.07
C VAL A 311 -20.98 -33.35 -35.73
N LYS A 312 -22.13 -32.85 -35.26
CA LYS A 312 -22.73 -31.61 -35.78
C LYS A 312 -21.82 -30.40 -35.61
N ALA A 313 -21.12 -30.27 -34.49
CA ALA A 313 -20.14 -29.21 -34.27
C ALA A 313 -18.99 -29.25 -35.29
N ILE A 314 -18.45 -30.44 -35.61
CA ILE A 314 -17.41 -30.57 -36.65
C ILE A 314 -17.95 -30.17 -38.02
N LEU A 315 -19.16 -30.66 -38.38
CA LEU A 315 -19.83 -30.33 -39.65
C LEU A 315 -20.13 -28.84 -39.78
N ALA A 316 -20.45 -28.16 -38.67
CA ALA A 316 -20.68 -26.73 -38.63
C ALA A 316 -19.41 -25.92 -38.94
N GLY A 317 -18.23 -26.45 -38.63
CA GLY A 317 -16.93 -25.85 -38.96
C GLY A 317 -15.98 -25.68 -37.78
N ASN A 318 -16.30 -26.21 -36.59
CA ASN A 318 -15.40 -26.17 -35.43
C ASN A 318 -14.15 -27.04 -35.70
N ASP A 319 -12.98 -26.60 -35.21
CA ASP A 319 -11.74 -27.38 -35.29
C ASP A 319 -11.53 -28.20 -34.02
N VAL A 320 -11.90 -27.66 -32.85
CA VAL A 320 -11.69 -28.29 -31.54
C VAL A 320 -13.01 -28.39 -30.78
N LEU A 321 -13.34 -29.61 -30.34
CA LEU A 321 -14.42 -29.91 -29.43
C LEU A 321 -13.92 -29.77 -27.99
N GLU A 322 -14.57 -28.90 -27.23
CA GLU A 322 -14.14 -28.47 -25.90
C GLU A 322 -15.09 -29.03 -24.82
N THR A 323 -14.51 -29.46 -23.69
CA THR A 323 -15.17 -29.81 -22.43
C THR A 323 -16.41 -30.70 -22.58
N PHE A 324 -16.15 -32.01 -22.75
CA PHE A 324 -17.16 -33.07 -22.68
C PHE A 324 -16.63 -34.28 -21.90
N ILE A 325 -17.55 -35.17 -21.51
CA ILE A 325 -17.26 -36.27 -20.59
C ILE A 325 -17.03 -37.58 -21.33
N ASP A 326 -17.99 -38.01 -22.16
CA ASP A 326 -17.92 -39.29 -22.85
C ASP A 326 -17.07 -39.21 -24.12
N VAL A 327 -15.76 -39.36 -23.91
CA VAL A 327 -14.76 -39.42 -24.98
C VAL A 327 -14.97 -40.61 -25.92
N PRO A 328 -15.20 -41.85 -25.43
CA PRO A 328 -15.53 -42.99 -26.28
C PRO A 328 -16.70 -42.73 -27.23
N ALA A 329 -17.82 -42.21 -26.74
CA ALA A 329 -19.01 -41.95 -27.53
C ALA A 329 -18.76 -40.87 -28.60
N ALA A 330 -18.10 -39.77 -28.22
CA ALA A 330 -17.70 -38.71 -29.14
C ALA A 330 -16.82 -39.24 -30.28
N PHE A 331 -15.76 -39.97 -29.91
CA PHE A 331 -14.80 -40.53 -30.86
C PHE A 331 -15.47 -41.50 -31.84
N ASN A 332 -16.26 -42.43 -31.33
CA ASN A 332 -16.96 -43.43 -32.13
C ASN A 332 -17.99 -42.78 -33.07
N ALA A 333 -18.70 -41.75 -32.62
CA ALA A 333 -19.65 -41.01 -33.45
C ALA A 333 -18.94 -40.31 -34.62
N ILE A 334 -17.79 -39.64 -34.36
CA ILE A 334 -17.00 -38.98 -35.41
C ILE A 334 -16.43 -40.00 -36.39
N LYS A 335 -15.88 -41.11 -35.88
CA LYS A 335 -15.36 -42.21 -36.71
C LYS A 335 -16.45 -42.79 -37.61
N LYS A 336 -17.65 -43.00 -37.07
CA LYS A 336 -18.81 -43.47 -37.84
C LYS A 336 -19.24 -42.46 -38.91
N ALA A 337 -19.26 -41.17 -38.60
CA ALA A 337 -19.59 -40.10 -39.56
C ALA A 337 -18.55 -40.02 -40.69
N LEU A 338 -17.26 -40.21 -40.38
CA LEU A 338 -16.19 -40.30 -41.38
C LEU A 338 -16.35 -41.51 -42.30
N VAL A 339 -16.59 -42.70 -41.73
CA VAL A 339 -16.80 -43.95 -42.51
C VAL A 339 -18.01 -43.84 -43.43
N LYS A 340 -19.06 -43.14 -43.00
CA LYS A 340 -20.25 -42.87 -43.82
C LYS A 340 -20.07 -41.78 -44.88
N GLY A 341 -18.94 -41.07 -44.89
CA GLY A 341 -18.70 -39.93 -45.77
C GLY A 341 -19.47 -38.66 -45.40
N GLU A 342 -20.08 -38.60 -44.21
CA GLU A 342 -20.71 -37.38 -43.68
C GLU A 342 -19.65 -36.30 -43.38
N ILE A 343 -18.48 -36.72 -42.88
CA ILE A 343 -17.27 -35.91 -42.73
C ILE A 343 -16.22 -36.44 -43.70
N SER A 344 -15.54 -35.58 -44.45
CA SER A 344 -14.46 -36.02 -45.35
C SER A 344 -13.11 -36.14 -44.62
N GLN A 345 -12.22 -37.00 -45.10
CA GLN A 345 -10.85 -37.08 -44.57
C GLN A 345 -10.09 -35.76 -44.76
N ALA A 346 -10.31 -35.06 -45.89
CA ALA A 346 -9.70 -33.77 -46.17
C ALA A 346 -10.12 -32.69 -45.16
N ASP A 347 -11.38 -32.73 -44.70
CA ASP A 347 -11.89 -31.83 -43.67
C ASP A 347 -11.21 -32.06 -42.31
N ILE A 348 -11.01 -33.32 -41.92
CA ILE A 348 -10.26 -33.67 -40.71
C ILE A 348 -8.80 -33.22 -40.86
N ASP A 349 -8.17 -33.53 -41.99
CA ASP A 349 -6.77 -33.21 -42.26
C ASP A 349 -6.49 -31.71 -42.17
N LEU A 350 -7.38 -30.88 -42.72
CA LEU A 350 -7.28 -29.43 -42.64
C LEU A 350 -7.30 -28.92 -41.19
N ARG A 351 -8.21 -29.44 -40.37
CA ARG A 351 -8.34 -29.07 -38.94
C ARG A 351 -7.13 -29.52 -38.14
N VAL A 352 -6.68 -30.77 -38.34
CA VAL A 352 -5.50 -31.31 -37.66
C VAL A 352 -4.24 -30.51 -38.00
N LYS A 353 -4.04 -30.11 -39.26
CA LYS A 353 -2.91 -29.24 -39.64
C LYS A 353 -2.95 -27.89 -38.93
N ARG A 354 -4.12 -27.26 -38.77
CA ARG A 354 -4.26 -26.02 -37.98
C ARG A 354 -3.90 -26.25 -36.52
N ILE A 355 -4.40 -27.32 -35.91
CA ILE A 355 -4.13 -27.66 -34.51
C ILE A 355 -2.64 -27.94 -34.28
N LEU A 356 -2.01 -28.73 -35.15
CA LEU A 356 -0.56 -28.98 -35.08
C LEU A 356 0.25 -27.69 -35.29
N THR A 357 -0.17 -26.81 -36.18
CA THR A 357 0.47 -25.48 -36.36
C THR A 357 0.39 -24.66 -35.08
N ALA A 358 -0.77 -24.63 -34.43
CA ALA A 358 -0.96 -23.94 -33.16
C ALA A 358 -0.13 -24.58 -32.03
N LYS A 359 -0.02 -25.92 -31.98
CA LYS A 359 0.86 -26.64 -31.04
C LYS A 359 2.33 -26.23 -31.22
N ALA A 360 2.82 -26.25 -32.47
CA ALA A 360 4.19 -25.85 -32.78
C ALA A 360 4.45 -24.39 -32.35
N TRP A 361 3.53 -23.48 -32.65
CA TRP A 361 3.63 -22.08 -32.24
C TRP A 361 3.63 -21.91 -30.71
N ALA A 362 2.83 -22.70 -29.99
CA ALA A 362 2.78 -22.69 -28.53
C ALA A 362 4.04 -23.30 -27.88
N GLY A 363 4.97 -23.86 -28.65
CA GLY A 363 6.24 -24.44 -28.21
C GLY A 363 6.21 -25.93 -27.92
N LEU A 364 5.12 -26.63 -28.30
CA LEU A 364 4.98 -28.06 -28.06
C LEU A 364 5.83 -28.94 -28.98
N ASP A 365 6.39 -28.37 -30.06
CA ASP A 365 7.40 -29.03 -30.89
C ASP A 365 8.75 -29.19 -30.16
N LYS A 366 8.93 -28.47 -29.04
CA LYS A 366 10.07 -28.55 -28.13
C LYS A 366 9.60 -28.68 -26.68
N TYR A 367 8.62 -29.55 -26.45
CA TYR A 367 8.00 -29.74 -25.14
C TYR A 367 9.04 -29.99 -24.03
N GLN A 368 8.79 -29.35 -22.88
CA GLN A 368 9.51 -29.57 -21.62
C GLN A 368 8.49 -29.76 -20.48
N PRO A 369 8.70 -30.71 -19.57
CA PRO A 369 7.87 -30.83 -18.36
C PRO A 369 7.93 -29.57 -17.48
N ILE A 370 6.83 -29.31 -16.77
CA ILE A 370 6.70 -28.20 -15.83
C ILE A 370 7.65 -28.41 -14.65
N GLU A 371 8.54 -27.44 -14.39
CA GLU A 371 9.43 -27.46 -13.22
C GLU A 371 8.67 -27.12 -11.93
N LEU A 372 8.76 -27.97 -10.91
CA LEU A 372 8.01 -27.76 -9.65
C LEU A 372 8.71 -26.83 -8.66
N LYS A 373 10.03 -26.66 -8.79
CA LYS A 373 10.83 -25.82 -7.90
C LYS A 373 10.36 -24.37 -8.00
N ASN A 374 10.11 -23.72 -6.84
CA ASN A 374 9.64 -22.34 -6.72
C ASN A 374 8.33 -21.99 -7.45
N LEU A 375 7.58 -22.98 -7.95
CA LEU A 375 6.40 -22.75 -8.81
C LEU A 375 5.43 -21.72 -8.25
N ILE A 376 4.99 -21.87 -6.99
CA ILE A 376 4.02 -20.93 -6.39
C ILE A 376 4.57 -19.50 -6.30
N ALA A 377 5.87 -19.33 -5.99
CA ALA A 377 6.47 -18.00 -5.91
C ALA A 377 6.55 -17.34 -7.30
N ASP A 378 6.93 -18.11 -8.33
CA ASP A 378 7.00 -17.63 -9.72
C ASP A 378 5.63 -17.22 -10.28
N LEU A 379 4.55 -17.85 -9.81
CA LEU A 379 3.17 -17.51 -10.17
C LEU A 379 2.62 -16.28 -9.43
N ASN A 380 3.33 -15.79 -8.41
CA ASN A 380 2.94 -14.64 -7.60
C ASN A 380 4.06 -13.58 -7.54
N PRO A 381 4.57 -13.10 -8.69
CA PRO A 381 5.66 -12.14 -8.69
C PRO A 381 5.18 -10.80 -8.12
N LYS A 382 6.05 -10.09 -7.39
CA LYS A 382 5.73 -8.78 -6.81
C LYS A 382 5.30 -7.73 -7.84
N LYS A 383 5.75 -7.87 -9.09
CA LYS A 383 5.30 -7.05 -10.22
C LYS A 383 3.78 -7.15 -10.46
N SER A 384 3.13 -8.27 -10.17
CA SER A 384 1.68 -8.40 -10.28
C SER A 384 0.95 -7.61 -9.19
N GLU A 385 1.50 -7.55 -7.98
CA GLU A 385 0.98 -6.73 -6.89
C GLU A 385 1.05 -5.23 -7.24
N VAL A 386 2.17 -4.78 -7.82
CA VAL A 386 2.33 -3.40 -8.33
C VAL A 386 1.34 -3.10 -9.45
N LEU A 387 1.19 -4.01 -10.41
CA LEU A 387 0.27 -3.81 -11.54
C LEU A 387 -1.19 -3.77 -11.07
N ASN A 388 -1.60 -4.67 -10.17
CA ASN A 388 -2.94 -4.62 -9.58
C ASN A 388 -3.19 -3.32 -8.82
N ARG A 389 -2.18 -2.81 -8.11
CA ARG A 389 -2.27 -1.51 -7.44
C ARG A 389 -2.53 -0.39 -8.45
N GLN A 390 -1.79 -0.36 -9.55
CA GLN A 390 -1.98 0.62 -10.62
C GLN A 390 -3.37 0.50 -11.26
N LEU A 391 -3.83 -0.73 -11.56
CA LEU A 391 -5.15 -0.97 -12.10
C LEU A 391 -6.26 -0.50 -11.14
N ALA A 392 -6.12 -0.70 -9.83
CA ALA A 392 -7.07 -0.17 -8.86
C ALA A 392 -7.10 1.37 -8.86
N GLU A 393 -5.94 2.03 -8.87
CA GLU A 393 -5.85 3.49 -8.94
C GLU A 393 -6.48 4.09 -10.22
N GLU A 394 -6.38 3.39 -11.36
CA GLU A 394 -6.94 3.83 -12.64
C GLU A 394 -8.45 3.54 -12.79
N THR A 395 -9.02 2.65 -11.98
CA THR A 395 -10.40 2.17 -12.14
C THR A 395 -11.38 2.70 -11.10
N ILE A 396 -10.93 3.02 -9.88
CA ILE A 396 -11.83 3.60 -8.86
C ILE A 396 -12.53 4.86 -9.38
N THR A 397 -13.83 4.96 -9.11
CA THR A 397 -14.68 5.99 -9.72
C THR A 397 -15.41 6.78 -8.64
N LEU A 398 -15.26 8.10 -8.69
CA LEU A 398 -15.98 9.07 -7.86
C LEU A 398 -17.22 9.54 -8.62
N LEU A 399 -18.41 9.21 -8.14
CA LEU A 399 -19.68 9.51 -8.83
C LEU A 399 -20.32 10.81 -8.35
N LYS A 400 -20.07 11.17 -7.09
CA LYS A 400 -20.60 12.39 -6.46
C LYS A 400 -19.54 12.99 -5.54
N ASN A 401 -19.42 14.32 -5.54
CA ASN A 401 -18.43 15.03 -4.75
C ASN A 401 -18.91 16.46 -4.39
N ASP A 402 -19.91 16.54 -3.52
CA ASP A 402 -20.50 17.83 -3.15
C ASP A 402 -19.47 18.72 -2.45
N GLU A 403 -19.46 20.00 -2.83
CA GLU A 403 -18.50 21.01 -2.34
C GLU A 403 -17.03 20.63 -2.54
N ASN A 404 -16.73 19.68 -3.45
CA ASN A 404 -15.39 19.12 -3.65
C ASN A 404 -14.77 18.58 -2.36
N ILE A 405 -15.57 17.92 -1.51
CA ILE A 405 -15.09 17.37 -0.23
C ILE A 405 -13.94 16.36 -0.40
N ILE A 406 -13.93 15.57 -1.48
CA ILE A 406 -12.82 14.68 -1.83
C ILE A 406 -11.85 15.41 -2.78
N PRO A 407 -10.54 15.43 -2.47
CA PRO A 407 -9.90 14.86 -1.28
C PRO A 407 -10.12 15.68 0.00
N LEU A 408 -10.21 15.00 1.15
CA LEU A 408 -10.39 15.64 2.46
C LEU A 408 -9.25 16.60 2.79
N ARG A 409 -9.62 17.82 3.17
CA ARG A 409 -8.70 18.88 3.63
C ARG A 409 -9.04 19.27 5.07
N ASN A 410 -8.19 20.10 5.68
CA ASN A 410 -8.42 20.66 7.02
C ASN A 410 -8.76 19.57 8.05
N LEU A 411 -7.89 18.55 8.17
CA LEU A 411 -8.13 17.41 9.05
C LEU A 411 -8.32 17.83 10.51
N ASP A 412 -7.79 18.99 10.89
CA ASP A 412 -7.95 19.62 12.19
C ASP A 412 -9.38 20.06 12.52
N THR A 413 -10.25 20.21 11.52
CA THR A 413 -11.67 20.54 11.70
C THR A 413 -12.57 19.31 11.67
N LEU A 414 -12.02 18.13 11.37
CA LEU A 414 -12.79 16.90 11.17
C LEU A 414 -12.70 15.99 12.39
N LYS A 415 -13.84 15.42 12.77
CA LYS A 415 -13.95 14.31 13.70
C LYS A 415 -14.61 13.16 12.96
N ILE A 416 -13.78 12.19 12.57
CA ILE A 416 -14.12 11.18 11.57
C ILE A 416 -14.46 9.85 12.24
N ALA A 417 -15.59 9.28 11.85
CA ALA A 417 -15.90 7.87 12.10
C ALA A 417 -15.92 7.12 10.77
N SER A 418 -15.54 5.85 10.78
CA SER A 418 -15.82 4.94 9.66
C SER A 418 -16.91 3.96 10.06
N LEU A 419 -17.88 3.72 9.18
CA LEU A 419 -18.93 2.73 9.38
C LEU A 419 -18.85 1.68 8.27
N ASN A 420 -18.49 0.45 8.58
CA ASN A 420 -18.61 -0.66 7.64
C ASN A 420 -20.00 -1.29 7.75
N ILE A 421 -20.73 -1.42 6.64
CA ILE A 421 -22.02 -2.11 6.53
C ILE A 421 -21.84 -3.37 5.66
N GLY A 422 -22.17 -4.52 6.22
CA GLY A 422 -22.03 -5.84 5.59
C GLY A 422 -20.74 -6.56 5.98
N ASN A 423 -20.63 -7.83 5.58
CA ASN A 423 -19.49 -8.70 5.91
C ASN A 423 -18.54 -8.82 4.72
N PRO A 424 -17.31 -8.26 4.78
CA PRO A 424 -16.34 -8.38 3.70
C PRO A 424 -16.18 -9.82 3.21
N THR A 425 -16.27 -10.04 1.90
CA THR A 425 -16.05 -11.36 1.28
C THR A 425 -14.58 -11.76 1.42
N PHE A 426 -13.69 -10.77 1.47
CA PHE A 426 -12.26 -10.96 1.59
C PHE A 426 -11.70 -10.12 2.75
N GLY A 427 -10.73 -10.69 3.48
CA GLY A 427 -10.17 -10.05 4.69
C GLY A 427 -11.07 -10.25 5.91
N SER A 428 -10.70 -11.15 6.81
CA SER A 428 -11.58 -11.63 7.90
C SER A 428 -11.22 -11.11 9.29
N LYS A 429 -10.92 -9.82 9.45
CA LYS A 429 -10.76 -9.18 10.77
C LYS A 429 -11.29 -7.76 10.74
N LYS A 430 -12.21 -7.43 11.65
CA LYS A 430 -12.54 -6.05 12.02
C LYS A 430 -11.36 -5.51 12.88
N PRO A 431 -10.89 -4.27 12.69
CA PRO A 431 -11.27 -3.33 11.64
C PRO A 431 -10.85 -3.81 10.24
N THR A 432 -11.66 -3.51 9.22
CA THR A 432 -11.41 -3.91 7.82
C THR A 432 -10.15 -3.25 7.25
N ASP A 433 -9.62 -3.74 6.12
CA ASP A 433 -8.39 -3.16 5.56
C ASP A 433 -8.57 -1.73 5.04
N PHE A 434 -9.78 -1.39 4.58
CA PHE A 434 -10.18 0.00 4.34
C PHE A 434 -10.06 0.83 5.62
N GLN A 435 -10.65 0.36 6.73
CA GLN A 435 -10.60 1.04 8.02
C GLN A 435 -9.16 1.20 8.55
N LYS A 436 -8.33 0.15 8.46
CA LYS A 436 -6.91 0.22 8.84
C LYS A 436 -6.17 1.28 8.02
N MET A 437 -6.42 1.35 6.70
CA MET A 437 -5.79 2.35 5.84
C MET A 437 -6.25 3.78 6.17
N LEU A 438 -7.52 3.99 6.53
CA LEU A 438 -8.00 5.30 6.99
C LEU A 438 -7.22 5.80 8.22
N SER A 439 -6.95 4.90 9.18
CA SER A 439 -6.21 5.19 10.41
C SER A 439 -4.74 5.59 10.20
N ASN A 440 -4.18 5.33 9.02
CA ASN A 440 -2.83 5.80 8.71
C ASN A 440 -2.77 7.33 8.49
N TYR A 441 -3.90 7.96 8.12
CA TYR A 441 -3.94 9.38 7.78
C TYR A 441 -4.25 10.27 8.97
N THR A 442 -5.19 9.89 9.82
CA THR A 442 -5.63 10.64 11.01
C THR A 442 -6.41 9.71 11.94
N ASP A 443 -6.79 10.20 13.13
CA ASP A 443 -7.67 9.46 14.03
C ASP A 443 -9.04 9.21 13.40
N VAL A 444 -9.42 7.94 13.28
CA VAL A 444 -10.72 7.49 12.78
C VAL A 444 -11.28 6.43 13.72
N GLN A 445 -12.46 6.66 14.28
CA GLN A 445 -13.13 5.64 15.08
C GLN A 445 -13.88 4.65 14.17
N HIS A 446 -13.66 3.35 14.38
CA HIS A 446 -14.23 2.31 13.54
C HIS A 446 -15.50 1.68 14.15
N PHE A 447 -16.57 1.62 13.35
CA PHE A 447 -17.84 0.98 13.65
C PHE A 447 -18.19 -0.04 12.57
N ASN A 448 -18.97 -1.06 12.93
CA ASN A 448 -19.34 -2.14 12.01
C ASN A 448 -20.79 -2.56 12.27
N LEU A 449 -21.57 -2.71 11.21
CA LEU A 449 -22.92 -3.26 11.19
C LEU A 449 -23.03 -4.28 10.05
N ASP A 450 -23.88 -5.28 10.23
CA ASP A 450 -24.14 -6.35 9.27
C ASP A 450 -25.57 -6.86 9.44
N GLU A 451 -25.98 -7.83 8.63
CA GLU A 451 -27.32 -8.42 8.62
C GLU A 451 -27.71 -9.08 9.94
N ASN A 452 -26.73 -9.40 10.80
CA ASN A 452 -26.94 -10.04 12.10
C ASN A 452 -26.87 -9.05 13.28
N SER A 453 -26.66 -7.76 13.01
CA SER A 453 -26.59 -6.74 14.05
C SER A 453 -27.95 -6.49 14.70
N SER A 454 -28.02 -6.59 16.02
CA SER A 454 -29.26 -6.36 16.78
C SER A 454 -29.68 -4.89 16.76
N ASN A 455 -30.95 -4.61 17.06
CA ASN A 455 -31.46 -3.23 17.09
C ASN A 455 -30.74 -2.37 18.16
N GLU A 456 -30.33 -2.97 19.28
CA GLU A 456 -29.58 -2.30 20.35
C GLU A 456 -28.19 -1.89 19.86
N VAL A 457 -27.49 -2.76 19.12
CA VAL A 457 -26.17 -2.45 18.53
C VAL A 457 -26.31 -1.35 17.48
N ILE A 458 -27.32 -1.44 16.60
CA ILE A 458 -27.60 -0.42 15.59
C ILE A 458 -27.86 0.94 16.26
N GLN A 459 -28.67 0.97 17.32
CA GLN A 459 -28.96 2.18 18.08
C GLN A 459 -27.68 2.74 18.76
N ALA A 460 -26.86 1.89 19.37
CA ALA A 460 -25.61 2.31 20.00
C ALA A 460 -24.62 2.91 18.98
N VAL A 461 -24.53 2.33 17.77
CA VAL A 461 -23.72 2.88 16.67
C VAL A 461 -24.30 4.21 16.20
N ARG A 462 -25.62 4.29 15.98
CA ARG A 462 -26.32 5.53 15.60
C ARG A 462 -26.04 6.66 16.58
N ASP A 463 -26.17 6.40 17.88
CA ASP A 463 -25.92 7.40 18.92
C ASP A 463 -24.44 7.80 18.99
N SER A 464 -23.53 6.84 18.83
CA SER A 464 -22.10 7.11 18.78
C SER A 464 -21.74 8.02 17.60
N LEU A 465 -22.32 7.80 16.42
CA LEU A 465 -22.07 8.57 15.20
C LEU A 465 -22.57 10.02 15.26
N LYS A 466 -23.43 10.39 16.22
CA LYS A 466 -23.81 11.79 16.47
C LYS A 466 -22.61 12.65 16.90
N ASN A 467 -21.61 12.05 17.55
CA ASN A 467 -20.42 12.73 18.04
C ASN A 467 -19.37 13.04 16.97
N TYR A 468 -19.63 12.70 15.71
CA TYR A 468 -18.71 12.85 14.58
C TYR A 468 -19.33 13.76 13.52
N ASN A 469 -18.52 14.65 12.92
CA ASN A 469 -18.98 15.57 11.87
C ASN A 469 -18.73 15.05 10.45
N LEU A 470 -18.08 13.90 10.31
CA LEU A 470 -17.89 13.17 9.06
C LEU A 470 -17.96 11.67 9.29
N VAL A 471 -18.72 10.96 8.46
CA VAL A 471 -18.83 9.49 8.49
C VAL A 471 -18.35 8.92 7.15
N LEU A 472 -17.34 8.06 7.19
CA LEU A 472 -16.81 7.32 6.04
C LEU A 472 -17.46 5.94 6.02
N MET A 473 -18.54 5.79 5.25
CA MET A 473 -19.30 4.56 5.16
C MET A 473 -18.75 3.65 4.06
N ALA A 474 -18.47 2.39 4.38
CA ALA A 474 -18.12 1.34 3.43
C ALA A 474 -19.23 0.31 3.33
N ILE A 475 -19.61 -0.09 2.12
CA ILE A 475 -20.61 -1.13 1.85
C ILE A 475 -19.90 -2.31 1.18
N ASN A 476 -19.82 -3.44 1.89
CA ASN A 476 -19.02 -4.61 1.51
C ASN A 476 -19.81 -5.92 1.64
N GLY A 477 -19.31 -7.01 1.05
CA GLY A 477 -19.89 -8.34 1.24
C GLY A 477 -20.96 -8.75 0.24
N GLN A 478 -21.13 -7.99 -0.83
CA GLN A 478 -22.11 -8.30 -1.87
C GLN A 478 -21.51 -9.25 -2.90
N SER A 479 -22.31 -10.22 -3.34
CA SER A 479 -21.97 -11.06 -4.48
C SER A 479 -21.88 -10.19 -5.74
N VAL A 480 -20.90 -10.43 -6.61
CA VAL A 480 -20.80 -9.76 -7.91
C VAL A 480 -21.83 -10.26 -8.95
N ARG A 481 -22.58 -11.32 -8.62
CA ARG A 481 -23.49 -12.01 -9.56
C ARG A 481 -24.95 -11.52 -9.45
N PRO A 482 -25.60 -11.15 -10.58
CA PRO A 482 -27.02 -10.77 -10.61
C PRO A 482 -27.96 -11.93 -10.25
N ALA A 483 -27.64 -13.17 -10.61
CA ALA A 483 -28.48 -14.36 -10.35
C ALA A 483 -28.79 -14.60 -8.86
N LYS A 484 -27.98 -14.05 -7.94
CA LYS A 484 -28.21 -14.10 -6.49
C LYS A 484 -28.80 -12.80 -5.94
N ASN A 485 -29.31 -11.92 -6.80
CA ASN A 485 -29.62 -10.52 -6.49
C ASN A 485 -28.47 -9.84 -5.72
N TYR A 486 -27.23 -10.11 -6.15
CA TYR A 486 -26.00 -9.63 -5.50
C TYR A 486 -25.87 -9.97 -4.01
N SER A 487 -26.67 -10.93 -3.51
CA SER A 487 -26.74 -11.33 -2.10
C SER A 487 -27.02 -10.16 -1.15
N ILE A 488 -27.79 -9.17 -1.59
CA ILE A 488 -28.16 -8.01 -0.78
C ILE A 488 -29.33 -8.39 0.14
N HIS A 489 -29.07 -8.45 1.45
CA HIS A 489 -30.10 -8.69 2.46
C HIS A 489 -30.96 -7.44 2.72
N PRO A 490 -32.28 -7.57 2.98
CA PRO A 490 -33.16 -6.43 3.27
C PRO A 490 -32.65 -5.54 4.41
N LYS A 491 -32.15 -6.15 5.49
CA LYS A 491 -31.57 -5.42 6.63
C LYS A 491 -30.38 -4.55 6.23
N ILE A 492 -29.55 -5.00 5.29
CA ILE A 492 -28.43 -4.20 4.76
C ILE A 492 -28.96 -3.01 3.95
N GLN A 493 -30.00 -3.20 3.13
CA GLN A 493 -30.63 -2.09 2.39
C GLN A 493 -31.19 -1.02 3.33
N GLU A 494 -31.87 -1.45 4.40
CA GLU A 494 -32.40 -0.55 5.43
C GLU A 494 -31.28 0.26 6.11
N LEU A 495 -30.20 -0.41 6.53
CA LEU A 495 -29.05 0.25 7.15
C LEU A 495 -28.39 1.26 6.20
N VAL A 496 -28.14 0.87 4.96
CA VAL A 496 -27.57 1.78 3.95
C VAL A 496 -28.48 2.98 3.72
N LYS A 497 -29.79 2.75 3.54
CA LYS A 497 -30.78 3.82 3.34
C LYS A 497 -30.78 4.81 4.50
N GLU A 498 -30.68 4.32 5.73
CA GLU A 498 -30.64 5.13 6.94
C GLU A 498 -29.38 6.00 7.00
N PHE A 499 -28.20 5.38 6.91
CA PHE A 499 -26.92 6.07 7.14
C PHE A 499 -26.42 6.88 5.93
N ALA A 500 -26.83 6.53 4.70
CA ALA A 500 -26.54 7.31 3.50
C ALA A 500 -27.31 8.63 3.43
N ASN A 501 -28.49 8.71 4.05
CA ASN A 501 -29.37 9.89 4.03
C ASN A 501 -28.83 11.09 4.85
N SER A 502 -27.58 11.04 5.32
CA SER A 502 -26.95 12.09 6.11
C SER A 502 -26.01 12.95 5.26
N PRO A 503 -26.10 14.30 5.32
CA PRO A 503 -25.25 15.20 4.53
C PRO A 503 -23.78 15.22 5.01
N LYS A 504 -23.42 14.42 6.03
CA LYS A 504 -22.04 14.23 6.51
C LYS A 504 -21.46 12.86 6.17
N THR A 505 -22.15 12.05 5.36
CA THR A 505 -21.68 10.71 4.99
C THR A 505 -21.00 10.72 3.62
N ILE A 506 -19.81 10.13 3.56
CA ILE A 506 -19.13 9.75 2.31
C ILE A 506 -19.24 8.25 2.17
N VAL A 507 -19.73 7.78 1.01
CA VAL A 507 -20.01 6.37 0.76
C VAL A 507 -18.97 5.77 -0.19
N SER A 508 -18.46 4.61 0.19
CA SER A 508 -17.58 3.76 -0.62
C SER A 508 -18.26 2.42 -0.87
N LEU A 509 -18.60 2.12 -2.11
CA LEU A 509 -19.29 0.89 -2.50
C LEU A 509 -18.29 -0.12 -3.08
N PHE A 510 -18.06 -1.20 -2.35
CA PHE A 510 -17.15 -2.29 -2.73
C PHE A 510 -17.92 -3.43 -3.40
N SER A 511 -18.59 -3.12 -4.51
CA SER A 511 -19.48 -4.06 -5.17
C SER A 511 -19.64 -3.76 -6.67
N ASN A 512 -20.34 -4.66 -7.37
CA ASN A 512 -20.70 -4.54 -8.78
C ASN A 512 -21.46 -3.22 -9.05
N ALA A 513 -21.20 -2.60 -10.21
CA ALA A 513 -21.83 -1.34 -10.62
C ALA A 513 -23.35 -1.33 -10.47
N TYR A 514 -24.02 -2.43 -10.85
CA TYR A 514 -25.47 -2.52 -10.83
C TYR A 514 -26.09 -2.54 -9.42
N THR A 515 -25.28 -2.69 -8.37
CA THR A 515 -25.77 -2.53 -6.98
C THR A 515 -26.10 -1.09 -6.63
N LEU A 516 -25.59 -0.10 -7.39
CA LEU A 516 -25.95 1.32 -7.20
C LEU A 516 -27.46 1.56 -7.28
N SER A 517 -28.18 0.84 -8.16
CA SER A 517 -29.64 0.96 -8.26
C SER A 517 -30.42 0.13 -7.22
N LYS A 518 -29.73 -0.61 -6.36
CA LYS A 518 -30.31 -1.50 -5.33
C LYS A 518 -30.34 -0.87 -3.94
N PHE A 519 -29.66 0.27 -3.77
CA PHE A 519 -29.62 1.03 -2.54
C PHE A 519 -30.28 2.39 -2.75
N GLU A 520 -31.25 2.71 -1.91
CA GLU A 520 -31.89 4.02 -1.91
C GLU A 520 -30.98 5.08 -1.26
N ASN A 521 -31.15 6.35 -1.67
CA ASN A 521 -30.47 7.53 -1.09
C ASN A 521 -28.94 7.60 -1.26
N LEU A 522 -28.30 6.73 -2.05
CA LEU A 522 -26.87 6.86 -2.34
C LEU A 522 -26.52 8.20 -3.01
N ASP A 523 -27.45 8.73 -3.81
CA ASP A 523 -27.38 10.03 -4.48
C ASP A 523 -27.42 11.23 -3.51
N LYS A 524 -27.84 11.01 -2.26
CA LYS A 524 -27.87 12.04 -1.19
C LYS A 524 -26.60 12.12 -0.36
N ALA A 525 -25.70 11.13 -0.47
CA ALA A 525 -24.42 11.15 0.24
C ALA A 525 -23.55 12.34 -0.20
N LYS A 526 -22.75 12.91 0.71
CA LYS A 526 -21.89 14.07 0.37
C LYS A 526 -20.85 13.73 -0.71
N ALA A 527 -20.37 12.49 -0.70
CA ALA A 527 -19.63 11.92 -1.81
C ALA A 527 -19.94 10.42 -1.94
N LEU A 528 -19.84 9.90 -3.17
CA LEU A 528 -20.09 8.50 -3.49
C LEU A 528 -18.97 7.99 -4.41
N MET A 529 -18.34 6.89 -4.01
CA MET A 529 -17.29 6.22 -4.77
C MET A 529 -17.62 4.73 -4.94
N ILE A 530 -17.13 4.13 -6.03
CA ILE A 530 -17.29 2.71 -6.33
C ILE A 530 -15.99 2.08 -6.80
N THR A 531 -15.79 0.80 -6.43
CA THR A 531 -14.61 -0.01 -6.82
C THR A 531 -14.93 -1.17 -7.75
N TYR A 532 -16.21 -1.41 -8.06
CA TYR A 532 -16.74 -2.49 -8.92
C TYR A 532 -16.57 -3.91 -8.36
N GLN A 533 -15.72 -4.09 -7.36
CA GLN A 533 -15.39 -5.37 -6.76
C GLN A 533 -14.77 -5.23 -5.37
N GLU A 534 -14.73 -6.37 -4.68
CA GLU A 534 -13.90 -6.63 -3.51
C GLU A 534 -12.80 -7.63 -3.91
N SER A 535 -11.55 -7.39 -3.49
CA SER A 535 -10.40 -8.25 -3.83
C SER A 535 -9.66 -8.79 -2.60
N PRO A 536 -9.08 -10.00 -2.67
CA PRO A 536 -8.31 -10.59 -1.58
C PRO A 536 -6.99 -9.87 -1.29
N GLN A 537 -6.42 -9.17 -2.27
CA GLN A 537 -5.20 -8.38 -2.12
C GLN A 537 -5.45 -6.94 -1.66
N MET A 538 -6.72 -6.57 -1.42
CA MET A 538 -7.13 -5.31 -0.77
C MET A 538 -6.76 -4.03 -1.54
N HIS A 539 -6.39 -4.12 -2.82
CA HIS A 539 -5.89 -2.99 -3.60
C HIS A 539 -6.92 -1.86 -3.70
N GLU A 540 -8.20 -2.18 -3.87
CA GLU A 540 -9.31 -1.23 -3.96
C GLU A 540 -9.57 -0.55 -2.61
N SER A 541 -9.50 -1.30 -1.52
CA SER A 541 -9.63 -0.77 -0.15
C SER A 541 -8.57 0.28 0.14
N VAL A 542 -7.32 -0.01 -0.23
CA VAL A 542 -6.24 0.97 -0.10
C VAL A 542 -6.49 2.13 -1.06
N ALA A 543 -6.88 1.90 -2.32
CA ALA A 543 -7.03 2.96 -3.32
C ALA A 543 -8.12 3.97 -2.94
N ILE A 544 -9.28 3.50 -2.46
CA ILE A 544 -10.34 4.40 -1.99
C ILE A 544 -9.92 5.20 -0.76
N ALA A 545 -9.24 4.59 0.22
CA ALA A 545 -8.75 5.33 1.38
C ALA A 545 -7.73 6.41 0.97
N GLU A 546 -6.82 6.08 0.06
CA GLU A 546 -5.85 7.03 -0.51
C GLU A 546 -6.52 8.15 -1.32
N LEU A 547 -7.59 7.84 -2.06
CA LEU A 547 -8.39 8.84 -2.78
C LEU A 547 -9.08 9.79 -1.79
N ILE A 548 -9.71 9.25 -0.74
CA ILE A 548 -10.39 10.05 0.28
C ILE A 548 -9.44 11.09 0.89
N PHE A 549 -8.20 10.68 1.19
CA PHE A 549 -7.19 11.57 1.74
C PHE A 549 -6.30 12.23 0.68
N GLY A 550 -6.56 12.04 -0.61
CA GLY A 550 -5.84 12.68 -1.72
C GLY A 550 -4.36 12.33 -1.83
N ALA A 551 -3.98 11.11 -1.42
CA ALA A 551 -2.70 10.53 -1.82
C ALA A 551 -2.71 10.11 -3.32
N ILE A 552 -3.89 9.79 -3.85
CA ILE A 552 -4.17 9.63 -5.28
C ILE A 552 -5.38 10.48 -5.70
N GLY A 553 -5.60 10.62 -7.00
CA GLY A 553 -6.79 11.26 -7.60
C GLY A 553 -7.70 10.24 -8.28
N ALA A 554 -8.99 10.56 -8.39
CA ALA A 554 -9.97 9.71 -9.08
C ALA A 554 -9.83 9.86 -10.60
N LYS A 555 -9.88 8.74 -11.33
CA LYS A 555 -9.74 8.70 -12.80
C LYS A 555 -10.82 7.88 -13.51
N GLY A 556 -11.38 6.89 -12.82
CA GLY A 556 -12.34 5.96 -13.41
C GLY A 556 -13.67 6.61 -13.78
N LYS A 557 -14.39 5.95 -14.68
CA LYS A 557 -15.77 6.28 -15.06
C LYS A 557 -16.61 5.03 -15.20
N LEU A 558 -17.92 5.12 -14.99
CA LEU A 558 -18.83 3.97 -15.13
C LEU A 558 -18.73 3.35 -16.54
N PRO A 559 -18.40 2.05 -16.66
CA PRO A 559 -18.36 1.35 -17.95
C PRO A 559 -19.75 0.90 -18.44
N VAL A 560 -20.78 1.11 -17.63
CA VAL A 560 -22.17 0.71 -17.86
C VAL A 560 -23.13 1.78 -17.32
N GLY A 561 -24.30 1.92 -17.92
CA GLY A 561 -25.42 2.66 -17.38
C GLY A 561 -26.17 1.82 -16.35
N VAL A 562 -26.43 2.40 -15.18
CA VAL A 562 -27.08 1.69 -14.06
C VAL A 562 -28.48 2.25 -13.78
N SER A 563 -28.63 3.57 -13.82
CA SER A 563 -29.92 4.24 -13.64
C SER A 563 -29.89 5.63 -14.30
N MET A 564 -31.00 6.37 -14.25
CA MET A 564 -31.01 7.77 -14.69
C MET A 564 -30.06 8.67 -13.90
N ALA A 565 -29.75 8.30 -12.65
CA ALA A 565 -28.83 9.01 -11.76
C ALA A 565 -27.37 8.57 -11.93
N PHE A 566 -27.13 7.37 -12.46
CA PHE A 566 -25.79 6.80 -12.67
C PHE A 566 -25.71 6.25 -14.10
N ARG A 567 -25.32 7.13 -15.01
CA ARG A 567 -25.28 6.89 -16.45
C ARG A 567 -23.91 6.37 -16.87
N TYR A 568 -23.87 5.75 -18.05
CA TYR A 568 -22.62 5.40 -18.68
C TYR A 568 -21.68 6.61 -18.76
N ASN A 569 -20.40 6.38 -18.48
CA ASN A 569 -19.33 7.38 -18.51
C ASN A 569 -19.41 8.46 -17.41
N ASP A 570 -20.27 8.31 -16.40
CA ASP A 570 -20.24 9.14 -15.21
C ASP A 570 -18.98 8.87 -14.38
N GLY A 571 -18.34 9.94 -13.90
CA GLY A 571 -17.14 9.87 -13.07
C GLY A 571 -16.45 11.23 -12.98
N ILE A 572 -16.18 11.67 -11.76
CA ILE A 572 -15.56 12.94 -11.41
C ILE A 572 -14.06 12.73 -11.24
N LYS A 573 -13.26 13.47 -12.01
CA LYS A 573 -11.82 13.47 -11.87
C LYS A 573 -11.38 14.33 -10.68
N THR A 574 -10.41 13.86 -9.90
CA THR A 574 -9.75 14.67 -8.85
C THR A 574 -8.23 14.56 -8.98
N GLU A 575 -7.52 15.51 -8.36
CA GLU A 575 -6.05 15.54 -8.35
C GLU A 575 -5.53 15.19 -6.95
N ALA A 576 -4.38 14.51 -6.89
CA ALA A 576 -3.70 14.20 -5.65
C ALA A 576 -3.14 15.48 -4.98
N ILE A 577 -3.14 15.52 -3.65
CA ILE A 577 -2.66 16.66 -2.84
C ILE A 577 -1.35 16.34 -2.09
N LYS A 578 -0.60 15.34 -2.58
CA LYS A 578 0.71 14.90 -2.07
C LYS A 578 0.71 14.51 -0.58
N ARG A 579 -0.27 13.69 -0.17
CA ARG A 579 -0.16 12.86 1.04
C ARG A 579 0.54 11.55 0.70
N PHE A 580 1.00 10.83 1.72
CA PHE A 580 1.63 9.53 1.52
C PHE A 580 0.71 8.53 0.82
N GLN A 581 1.24 7.83 -0.18
CA GLN A 581 0.72 6.54 -0.62
C GLN A 581 1.38 5.41 0.18
N TYR A 582 0.82 4.21 0.12
CA TYR A 582 1.31 2.99 0.77
C TYR A 582 1.44 1.90 -0.28
N ALA A 583 2.66 1.40 -0.46
CA ALA A 583 2.95 0.46 -1.53
C ALA A 583 4.08 -0.50 -1.14
N VAL A 584 4.23 -1.56 -1.92
CA VAL A 584 5.43 -2.42 -1.82
C VAL A 584 6.66 -1.71 -2.42
N PRO A 585 7.88 -2.05 -1.94
CA PRO A 585 9.13 -1.52 -2.48
C PRO A 585 9.27 -1.57 -4.02
N GLU A 586 8.74 -2.61 -4.68
CA GLU A 586 8.82 -2.72 -6.14
C GLU A 586 8.10 -1.59 -6.87
N ALA A 587 7.09 -0.96 -6.23
CA ALA A 587 6.36 0.18 -6.79
C ALA A 587 7.22 1.45 -6.95
N VAL A 588 8.43 1.46 -6.36
CA VAL A 588 9.43 2.52 -6.51
C VAL A 588 10.77 1.98 -7.02
N GLY A 589 10.77 0.78 -7.62
CA GLY A 589 11.95 0.18 -8.23
C GLY A 589 12.93 -0.43 -7.23
N ILE A 590 12.49 -0.88 -6.06
CA ILE A 590 13.35 -1.51 -5.04
C ILE A 590 12.93 -2.97 -4.83
N ASP A 591 13.87 -3.90 -4.82
CA ASP A 591 13.62 -5.29 -4.42
C ASP A 591 13.25 -5.38 -2.93
N THR A 592 12.03 -5.84 -2.63
CA THR A 592 11.57 -6.01 -1.24
C THR A 592 12.50 -6.94 -0.47
N LYS A 593 12.94 -8.04 -1.10
CA LYS A 593 13.69 -9.10 -0.40
C LYS A 593 15.06 -8.60 0.06
N PHE A 594 15.74 -7.83 -0.77
CA PHE A 594 17.00 -7.18 -0.42
C PHE A 594 16.80 -6.14 0.67
N LEU A 595 15.84 -5.22 0.52
CA LEU A 595 15.59 -4.16 1.49
C LEU A 595 15.27 -4.76 2.87
N THR A 596 14.29 -5.65 2.95
CA THR A 596 13.84 -6.21 4.22
C THR A 596 14.91 -7.09 4.84
N SER A 597 15.64 -7.91 4.07
CA SER A 597 16.68 -8.78 4.64
C SER A 597 17.83 -7.98 5.28
N LYS A 598 18.25 -6.88 4.64
CA LYS A 598 19.29 -6.00 5.19
C LYS A 598 18.83 -5.26 6.45
N VAL A 599 17.66 -4.64 6.41
CA VAL A 599 17.11 -3.92 7.57
C VAL A 599 16.84 -4.88 8.73
N ASP A 600 16.20 -6.01 8.47
CA ASP A 600 15.89 -7.02 9.48
C ASP A 600 17.17 -7.56 10.13
N SER A 601 18.22 -7.82 9.35
CA SER A 601 19.51 -8.28 9.87
C SER A 601 20.11 -7.29 10.87
N ILE A 602 20.13 -6.00 10.52
CA ILE A 602 20.71 -4.94 11.34
C ILE A 602 19.90 -4.72 12.63
N VAL A 603 18.57 -4.63 12.52
CA VAL A 603 17.70 -4.40 13.69
C VAL A 603 17.71 -5.61 14.63
N ASN A 604 17.65 -6.83 14.10
CA ASN A 604 17.68 -8.03 14.94
C ASN A 604 19.05 -8.24 15.61
N GLU A 605 20.16 -7.84 14.98
CA GLU A 605 21.47 -7.80 15.63
C GLU A 605 21.48 -6.79 16.78
N ALA A 606 20.95 -5.58 16.57
CA ALA A 606 20.86 -4.58 17.63
C ALA A 606 20.05 -5.08 18.85
N ILE A 607 18.94 -5.78 18.61
CA ILE A 607 18.12 -6.37 19.67
C ILE A 607 18.87 -7.51 20.37
N ARG A 608 19.47 -8.43 19.62
CA ARG A 608 20.27 -9.55 20.14
C ARG A 608 21.42 -9.08 21.03
N GLN A 609 22.11 -8.01 20.64
CA GLN A 609 23.21 -7.40 21.41
C GLN A 609 22.75 -6.58 22.61
N LYS A 610 21.43 -6.44 22.81
CA LYS A 610 20.82 -5.57 23.82
C LYS A 610 21.24 -4.10 23.64
N ALA A 611 21.35 -3.65 22.38
CA ALA A 611 21.52 -2.23 22.06
C ALA A 611 20.18 -1.47 22.19
N THR A 612 19.06 -2.15 21.98
CA THR A 612 17.71 -1.68 22.28
C THR A 612 16.77 -2.88 22.45
N PRO A 613 15.69 -2.80 23.27
CA PRO A 613 14.73 -3.89 23.39
C PRO A 613 13.89 -4.16 22.12
N GLY A 614 13.63 -3.11 21.34
CA GLY A 614 12.76 -3.15 20.18
C GLY A 614 12.78 -1.82 19.43
N ALA A 615 12.24 -1.82 18.22
CA ALA A 615 12.28 -0.66 17.33
C ALA A 615 11.12 -0.65 16.32
N VAL A 616 10.90 0.51 15.71
CA VAL A 616 10.05 0.70 14.54
C VAL A 616 10.88 1.37 13.44
N VAL A 617 10.87 0.78 12.24
CA VAL A 617 11.48 1.34 11.03
C VAL A 617 10.38 1.76 10.07
N LEU A 618 10.42 3.01 9.60
CA LEU A 618 9.59 3.50 8.51
C LEU A 618 10.48 4.08 7.40
N VAL A 619 10.24 3.66 6.16
CA VAL A 619 10.91 4.16 4.96
C VAL A 619 9.85 4.59 3.96
N ALA A 620 9.95 5.82 3.46
CA ALA A 620 9.13 6.32 2.38
C ALA A 620 10.00 6.86 1.23
N LYS A 621 9.66 6.50 0.00
CA LYS A 621 10.36 6.87 -1.23
C LYS A 621 9.36 7.39 -2.25
N ASN A 622 9.64 8.51 -2.90
CA ASN A 622 8.75 9.14 -3.89
C ASN A 622 7.33 9.39 -3.34
N GLY A 623 7.21 9.76 -2.06
CA GLY A 623 5.92 9.95 -1.40
C GLY A 623 5.13 8.66 -1.12
N LYS A 624 5.76 7.48 -1.26
CA LYS A 624 5.16 6.17 -0.92
C LYS A 624 5.86 5.56 0.29
N VAL A 625 5.12 5.19 1.33
CA VAL A 625 5.62 4.37 2.45
C VAL A 625 5.80 2.95 1.94
N ILE A 626 7.05 2.48 1.91
CA ILE A 626 7.45 1.17 1.35
C ILE A 626 7.91 0.17 2.41
N LEU A 627 8.17 0.64 3.62
CA LEU A 627 8.46 -0.20 4.79
C LEU A 627 7.90 0.51 6.02
N HIS A 628 7.12 -0.20 6.82
CA HIS A 628 6.68 0.26 8.14
C HIS A 628 6.57 -0.98 9.04
N LYS A 629 7.61 -1.25 9.83
CA LYS A 629 7.76 -2.53 10.54
C LYS A 629 8.23 -2.33 11.98
N ALA A 630 7.60 -3.05 12.89
CA ALA A 630 7.96 -3.14 14.30
C ALA A 630 8.81 -4.39 14.59
N TYR A 631 9.70 -4.28 15.56
CA TYR A 631 10.69 -5.30 15.93
C TYR A 631 10.81 -5.40 17.45
N GLY A 632 11.04 -6.61 17.95
CA GLY A 632 11.34 -6.85 19.36
C GLY A 632 10.19 -6.51 20.31
N LYS A 633 10.54 -6.03 21.50
CA LYS A 633 9.63 -5.76 22.61
C LYS A 633 9.80 -4.35 23.16
N GLN A 634 8.80 -3.81 23.84
CA GLN A 634 8.88 -2.48 24.48
C GLN A 634 9.94 -2.43 25.59
N THR A 635 10.17 -3.56 26.27
CA THR A 635 11.25 -3.78 27.23
C THR A 635 11.86 -5.17 26.98
N TYR A 636 13.02 -5.50 27.57
CA TYR A 636 13.67 -6.80 27.32
C TYR A 636 12.78 -8.01 27.64
N GLU A 637 11.87 -7.88 28.62
CA GLU A 637 10.94 -8.95 29.05
C GLU A 637 9.47 -8.61 28.77
N GLY A 638 9.18 -7.53 28.04
CA GLY A 638 7.83 -6.97 27.90
C GLY A 638 7.01 -7.50 26.72
N THR A 639 6.02 -6.70 26.34
CA THR A 639 5.13 -6.93 25.19
C THR A 639 5.84 -6.62 23.87
N ALA A 640 5.40 -7.25 22.79
CA ALA A 640 5.89 -6.96 21.45
C ALA A 640 5.63 -5.50 21.07
N VAL A 641 6.58 -4.89 20.35
CA VAL A 641 6.39 -3.54 19.80
C VAL A 641 5.31 -3.57 18.73
N SER A 642 4.46 -2.55 18.73
CA SER A 642 3.52 -2.23 17.66
C SER A 642 3.97 -0.99 16.89
N THR A 643 3.61 -0.89 15.60
CA THR A 643 3.84 0.33 14.80
C THR A 643 3.14 1.57 15.36
N ASN A 644 2.14 1.36 16.24
CA ASN A 644 1.36 2.40 16.89
C ASN A 644 1.87 2.76 18.30
N ASP A 645 3.01 2.20 18.73
CA ASP A 645 3.64 2.54 20.00
C ASP A 645 4.32 3.91 19.92
N LEU A 646 4.20 4.68 21.00
CA LEU A 646 4.78 6.02 21.14
C LEU A 646 6.15 5.94 21.81
N TYR A 647 7.13 6.63 21.23
CA TYR A 647 8.50 6.73 21.76
C TYR A 647 8.78 8.16 22.25
N ASP A 648 9.62 8.31 23.28
CA ASP A 648 10.20 9.62 23.65
C ASP A 648 11.14 10.06 22.51
N LEU A 649 10.81 11.18 21.87
CA LEU A 649 11.49 11.75 20.72
C LEU A 649 12.63 12.71 21.12
N ALA A 650 13.23 12.52 22.30
CA ALA A 650 14.40 13.24 22.78
C ALA A 650 15.40 13.65 21.68
N SER A 651 15.71 14.95 21.62
CA SER A 651 16.49 15.64 20.57
C SER A 651 15.85 15.69 19.18
N ILE A 652 15.07 14.69 18.74
CA ILE A 652 14.20 14.84 17.56
C ILE A 652 13.14 15.92 17.80
N THR A 653 12.72 16.12 19.07
CA THR A 653 11.87 17.24 19.51
C THR A 653 12.33 18.59 18.95
N LYS A 654 13.64 18.83 18.79
CA LYS A 654 14.15 20.09 18.21
C LYS A 654 13.57 20.36 16.83
N ILE A 655 13.76 19.39 15.93
CA ILE A 655 13.35 19.47 14.53
C ILE A 655 11.85 19.21 14.33
N SER A 656 11.15 18.73 15.35
CA SER A 656 9.70 18.53 15.31
C SER A 656 8.91 19.65 16.01
N THR A 657 9.56 20.50 16.81
CA THR A 657 8.89 21.56 17.60
C THR A 657 9.49 22.95 17.37
N SER A 658 10.70 23.18 17.87
CA SER A 658 11.32 24.51 17.94
C SER A 658 11.68 25.03 16.55
N VAL A 659 12.30 24.18 15.73
CA VAL A 659 12.68 24.52 14.36
C VAL A 659 11.46 24.91 13.51
N PRO A 660 10.42 24.06 13.33
CA PRO A 660 9.26 24.45 12.52
C PRO A 660 8.52 25.66 13.11
N SER A 661 8.51 25.82 14.44
CA SER A 661 7.93 27.00 15.07
C SER A 661 8.66 28.27 14.68
N MET A 662 10.00 28.28 14.74
CA MET A 662 10.78 29.46 14.38
C MET A 662 10.79 29.74 12.88
N MET A 663 10.81 28.70 12.03
CA MET A 663 10.59 28.86 10.59
C MET A 663 9.23 29.51 10.29
N LYS A 664 8.18 29.14 11.04
CA LYS A 664 6.89 29.78 10.92
C LYS A 664 6.89 31.24 11.38
N MET A 665 7.64 31.56 12.44
CA MET A 665 7.80 32.95 12.88
C MET A 665 8.56 33.78 11.85
N GLU A 666 9.52 33.20 11.14
CA GLU A 666 10.21 33.84 10.02
C GLU A 666 9.27 34.09 8.83
N ASP A 667 8.46 33.10 8.47
CA ASP A 667 7.45 33.26 7.41
C ASP A 667 6.47 34.40 7.71
N GLU A 668 6.14 34.60 8.99
CA GLU A 668 5.26 35.65 9.51
C GLU A 668 5.99 36.99 9.75
N GLY A 669 7.29 37.08 9.48
CA GLY A 669 8.08 38.31 9.65
C GLY A 669 8.36 38.71 11.10
N LYS A 670 8.19 37.79 12.05
CA LYS A 670 8.36 38.03 13.50
C LYS A 670 9.76 37.68 14.02
N PHE A 671 10.58 37.07 13.18
CA PHE A 671 11.90 36.54 13.51
C PHE A 671 12.75 36.47 12.24
N THR A 672 14.06 36.61 12.37
CA THR A 672 15.03 36.25 11.31
C THR A 672 16.21 35.53 11.96
N LEU A 673 17.02 34.82 11.18
CA LEU A 673 18.22 34.16 11.71
C LEU A 673 19.26 35.14 12.31
N ASN A 674 19.19 36.43 11.97
CA ASN A 674 20.05 37.48 12.54
C ASN A 674 19.47 38.13 13.81
N THR A 675 18.22 37.84 14.16
CA THR A 675 17.62 38.26 15.43
C THR A 675 18.47 37.79 16.60
N THR A 676 18.66 38.65 17.58
CA THR A 676 19.47 38.35 18.77
C THR A 676 18.64 37.71 19.89
N MET A 677 19.27 36.98 20.81
CA MET A 677 18.57 36.41 21.97
C MET A 677 18.00 37.50 22.90
N GLY A 678 18.66 38.67 22.99
CA GLY A 678 18.17 39.81 23.79
C GLY A 678 16.88 40.41 23.23
N GLU A 679 16.71 40.41 21.91
CA GLU A 679 15.48 40.88 21.25
C GLU A 679 14.27 39.97 21.55
N LEU A 680 14.45 38.64 21.52
CA LEU A 680 13.36 37.69 21.79
C LEU A 680 13.12 37.40 23.27
N ILE A 681 14.14 37.66 24.10
CA ILE A 681 14.11 37.42 25.55
C ILE A 681 14.52 38.73 26.24
N PRO A 682 13.58 39.68 26.42
CA PRO A 682 13.89 40.98 26.99
C PRO A 682 14.53 40.90 28.38
N GLU A 683 14.21 39.87 29.17
CA GLU A 683 14.83 39.64 30.48
C GLU A 683 16.35 39.41 30.38
N TRP A 684 16.85 39.02 29.22
CA TRP A 684 18.26 38.73 28.97
C TRP A 684 18.99 39.85 28.24
N ALA A 685 18.33 41.00 28.00
CA ALA A 685 18.90 42.13 27.25
C ALA A 685 20.21 42.67 27.83
N ASN A 686 20.43 42.52 29.15
CA ASN A 686 21.65 42.94 29.83
C ASN A 686 22.60 41.78 30.17
N SER A 687 22.33 40.56 29.67
CA SER A 687 23.15 39.38 29.93
C SER A 687 24.20 39.16 28.84
N ASN A 688 25.18 38.29 29.11
CA ASN A 688 26.13 37.84 28.08
C ASN A 688 25.47 37.02 26.95
N LYS A 689 24.16 36.70 27.06
CA LYS A 689 23.40 36.04 26.00
C LYS A 689 22.80 37.04 25.01
N ALA A 690 22.61 38.30 25.40
CA ALA A 690 21.92 39.30 24.60
C ALA A 690 22.40 39.37 23.14
N PRO A 691 23.72 39.43 22.83
CA PRO A 691 24.19 39.63 21.46
C PRO A 691 24.22 38.35 20.60
N LEU A 692 23.83 37.19 21.14
CA LEU A 692 23.90 35.94 20.40
C LEU A 692 22.80 35.90 19.32
N ILE A 693 23.19 35.71 18.06
CA ILE A 693 22.25 35.57 16.94
C ILE A 693 21.74 34.14 16.80
N TYR A 694 20.49 33.96 16.39
CA TYR A 694 19.89 32.63 16.31
C TYR A 694 20.50 31.72 15.23
N LYS A 695 21.10 32.27 14.16
CA LYS A 695 21.89 31.51 13.19
C LYS A 695 22.97 30.67 13.90
N ASP A 696 23.71 31.29 14.81
CA ASP A 696 24.77 30.63 15.59
C ASP A 696 24.18 29.68 16.64
N VAL A 697 23.03 30.02 17.22
CA VAL A 697 22.35 29.18 18.23
C VAL A 697 21.87 27.86 17.62
N PHE A 698 21.15 27.92 16.51
CA PHE A 698 20.59 26.73 15.84
C PHE A 698 21.67 25.83 15.20
N THR A 699 22.85 26.38 14.92
CA THR A 699 23.99 25.66 14.34
C THR A 699 25.02 25.22 15.38
N HIS A 700 24.73 25.43 16.67
CA HIS A 700 25.59 25.06 17.81
C HIS A 700 26.95 25.76 17.83
N GLN A 701 26.99 27.03 17.41
CA GLN A 701 28.20 27.87 17.39
C GLN A 701 28.11 29.11 18.30
N ALA A 702 26.99 29.29 19.01
CA ALA A 702 26.76 30.44 19.89
C ALA A 702 27.56 30.43 21.22
N ARG A 703 28.58 29.57 21.36
CA ARG A 703 29.45 29.47 22.54
C ARG A 703 28.73 29.12 23.85
N LEU A 704 27.48 28.64 23.78
CA LEU A 704 26.73 28.20 24.96
C LEU A 704 27.40 26.96 25.59
N LYS A 705 27.23 26.79 26.91
CA LYS A 705 27.58 25.53 27.59
C LYS A 705 26.72 24.39 27.04
N ALA A 706 27.30 23.20 26.94
CA ALA A 706 26.58 22.04 26.44
C ALA A 706 25.34 21.69 27.27
N TRP A 707 25.49 21.69 28.60
CA TRP A 707 24.45 21.24 29.53
C TRP A 707 24.64 21.84 30.94
N ILE A 708 23.54 21.97 31.69
CA ILE A 708 23.49 22.37 33.10
C ILE A 708 22.61 21.35 33.86
N PRO A 709 23.12 20.69 34.91
CA PRO A 709 22.35 19.72 35.69
C PRO A 709 21.49 20.42 36.76
N PHE A 710 20.41 21.10 36.35
CA PHE A 710 19.60 21.96 37.25
C PHE A 710 19.14 21.26 38.55
N TRP A 711 18.83 19.96 38.51
CA TRP A 711 18.40 19.20 39.67
C TRP A 711 19.49 19.04 40.75
N MET A 712 20.78 19.10 40.38
CA MET A 712 21.87 19.00 41.35
C MET A 712 21.87 20.18 42.33
N ASP A 713 21.42 21.35 41.88
CA ASP A 713 21.30 22.53 42.74
C ASP A 713 20.19 22.38 43.78
N CYS A 714 19.26 21.44 43.59
CA CYS A 714 18.22 21.10 44.57
C CYS A 714 18.72 20.22 45.72
N LEU A 715 19.89 19.59 45.61
CA LEU A 715 20.41 18.67 46.62
C LEU A 715 20.90 19.43 47.86
N ASP A 716 20.49 19.01 49.05
CA ASP A 716 21.06 19.46 50.31
C ASP A 716 22.34 18.68 50.61
N SER A 717 23.41 19.07 49.92
CA SER A 717 24.67 18.36 49.97
C SER A 717 25.24 18.24 51.38
N THR A 718 25.05 19.27 52.20
CA THR A 718 25.49 19.25 53.59
C THR A 718 24.76 18.16 54.39
N LYS A 719 23.42 18.12 54.33
CA LYS A 719 22.67 17.09 55.08
C LYS A 719 22.96 15.69 54.60
N MET A 720 23.12 15.50 53.28
CA MET A 720 23.47 14.19 52.74
C MET A 720 24.83 13.71 53.27
N VAL A 721 25.85 14.58 53.27
CA VAL A 721 27.19 14.22 53.78
C VAL A 721 27.13 13.93 55.27
N LEU A 722 26.46 14.77 56.06
CA LEU A 722 26.32 14.56 57.50
C LEU A 722 25.56 13.26 57.85
N ALA A 723 24.63 12.82 57.00
CA ALA A 723 23.92 11.55 57.16
C ALA A 723 24.77 10.33 56.79
N SER A 724 25.79 10.49 55.94
CA SER A 724 26.64 9.41 55.42
C SER A 724 27.38 8.67 56.53
N LYS A 725 27.39 7.33 56.45
CA LYS A 725 28.19 6.47 57.33
C LYS A 725 29.69 6.71 57.14
N ILE A 726 30.13 6.90 55.88
CA ILE A 726 31.53 7.17 55.55
C ILE A 726 31.98 8.50 56.16
N TYR A 727 31.12 9.53 56.15
CA TYR A 727 31.43 10.79 56.83
C TYR A 727 31.65 10.56 58.32
N LYS A 728 30.73 9.84 58.98
CA LYS A 728 30.80 9.56 60.42
C LYS A 728 32.06 8.79 60.81
N GLU A 729 32.50 7.85 59.97
CA GLU A 729 33.63 6.97 60.27
C GLU A 729 35.00 7.56 59.88
N LYS A 730 35.07 8.31 58.77
CA LYS A 730 36.35 8.75 58.18
C LYS A 730 36.61 10.24 58.31
N TYR A 731 35.55 11.06 58.49
CA TYR A 731 35.64 12.51 58.32
C TYR A 731 35.08 13.32 59.50
N ALA A 732 34.25 12.74 60.36
CA ALA A 732 33.56 13.48 61.42
C ALA A 732 34.52 14.23 62.36
N ASP A 733 35.63 13.60 62.75
CA ASP A 733 36.63 14.23 63.62
C ASP A 733 37.37 15.38 62.93
N LYS A 734 37.65 15.24 61.62
CA LYS A 734 38.34 16.27 60.81
C LYS A 734 37.53 17.57 60.71
N TYR A 735 36.20 17.47 60.71
CA TYR A 735 35.30 18.61 60.57
C TYR A 735 34.48 18.88 61.84
N ALA A 736 34.91 18.35 62.99
CA ALA A 736 34.20 18.48 64.26
C ALA A 736 34.16 19.94 64.75
N ILE A 737 33.00 20.36 65.25
CA ILE A 737 32.82 21.65 65.93
C ILE A 737 33.42 21.54 67.34
N THR A 738 34.42 22.37 67.64
CA THR A 738 35.15 22.34 68.92
C THR A 738 34.26 22.73 70.11
N PHE A 739 34.70 22.42 71.33
CA PHE A 739 33.99 22.78 72.56
C PHE A 739 33.72 24.30 72.66
N TRP A 740 34.73 25.12 72.38
CA TRP A 740 34.61 26.59 72.40
C TRP A 740 33.68 27.12 71.31
N ASP A 741 33.66 26.49 70.13
CA ASP A 741 32.71 26.83 69.07
C ASP A 741 31.26 26.55 69.50
N LYS A 742 31.01 25.46 70.22
CA LYS A 742 29.67 25.12 70.74
C LYS A 742 29.20 26.12 71.81
N LEU A 743 30.10 26.63 72.65
CA LEU A 743 29.77 27.52 73.76
C LEU A 743 29.52 28.98 73.32
N PHE A 744 30.33 29.53 72.40
CA PHE A 744 30.31 30.98 72.09
C PHE A 744 30.04 31.35 70.63
N ARG A 745 30.16 30.42 69.66
CA ARG A 745 30.13 30.75 68.22
C ARG A 745 29.37 29.74 67.34
N ARG A 746 28.43 29.00 67.93
CA ARG A 746 27.79 27.82 67.31
C ARG A 746 27.21 28.07 65.91
N LYS A 747 26.50 29.20 65.70
CA LYS A 747 25.95 29.56 64.38
C LYS A 747 27.04 29.81 63.33
N LYS A 748 28.11 30.52 63.69
CA LYS A 748 29.24 30.81 62.76
C LYS A 748 30.04 29.55 62.46
N ALA A 749 30.29 28.70 63.47
CA ALA A 749 31.01 27.43 63.29
C ALA A 749 30.22 26.44 62.42
N LEU A 750 28.90 26.33 62.64
CA LEU A 750 28.02 25.51 61.81
C LEU A 750 27.99 26.03 60.36
N ALA A 751 27.88 27.35 60.16
CA ALA A 751 27.90 27.96 58.83
C ALA A 751 29.22 27.69 58.09
N ARG A 752 30.36 27.82 58.78
CA ARG A 752 31.69 27.49 58.24
C ARG A 752 31.79 26.02 57.86
N MET A 753 31.34 25.11 58.72
CA MET A 753 31.33 23.67 58.45
C MET A 753 30.47 23.34 57.23
N CYS A 754 29.25 23.90 57.14
CA CYS A 754 28.38 23.76 55.97
C CYS A 754 29.08 24.24 54.70
N GLN A 755 29.75 25.40 54.75
CA GLN A 755 30.46 25.97 53.60
C GLN A 755 31.65 25.10 53.15
N ILE A 756 32.41 24.53 54.10
CA ILE A 756 33.50 23.59 53.81
C ILE A 756 32.93 22.32 53.15
N ILE A 757 31.89 21.72 53.72
CA ILE A 757 31.25 20.51 53.16
C ILE A 757 30.72 20.78 51.74
N GLN A 758 30.16 21.96 51.49
CA GLN A 758 29.62 22.34 50.18
C GLN A 758 30.69 22.57 49.11
N THR A 759 31.92 22.91 49.51
CA THR A 759 33.01 23.25 48.58
C THR A 759 34.03 22.11 48.42
N ASP A 760 34.04 21.13 49.32
CA ASP A 760 34.93 19.97 49.28
C ASP A 760 34.38 18.85 48.35
N LYS A 761 34.80 18.90 47.08
CA LYS A 761 34.40 17.91 46.06
C LYS A 761 34.86 16.48 46.36
N ALA A 762 35.99 16.32 47.05
CA ALA A 762 36.51 15.00 47.40
C ALA A 762 35.64 14.36 48.48
N LEU A 763 35.26 15.14 49.50
CA LEU A 763 34.33 14.72 50.54
C LEU A 763 32.97 14.30 49.95
N TRP A 764 32.43 15.08 49.02
CA TRP A 764 31.18 14.75 48.34
C TRP A 764 31.25 13.41 47.58
N LYS A 765 32.32 13.22 46.80
CA LYS A 765 32.53 12.00 46.00
C LYS A 765 32.71 10.75 46.87
N ASP A 766 33.38 10.87 48.01
CA ASP A 766 33.62 9.77 48.93
C ASP A 766 32.38 9.40 49.75
N CYS A 767 31.64 10.40 50.23
CA CYS A 767 30.56 10.17 51.19
C CYS A 767 29.20 9.88 50.56
N ILE A 768 28.99 10.28 49.29
CA ILE A 768 27.66 10.21 48.65
C ILE A 768 27.68 9.29 47.44
N ASN A 769 26.86 8.25 47.51
CA ASN A 769 26.47 7.45 46.36
C ASN A 769 25.07 7.87 45.91
N LEU A 770 25.00 8.81 44.97
CA LEU A 770 23.72 9.32 44.46
C LEU A 770 22.79 8.24 43.92
N VAL A 771 23.28 7.06 43.52
CA VAL A 771 22.44 5.95 43.04
C VAL A 771 21.82 5.18 44.21
N LYS A 772 22.55 4.95 45.29
CA LYS A 772 22.13 4.11 46.42
C LYS A 772 21.54 4.88 47.60
N ASP A 773 21.99 6.11 47.83
CA ASP A 773 21.63 6.86 49.02
C ASP A 773 20.29 7.60 48.85
N PRO A 774 19.51 7.75 49.94
CA PRO A 774 18.32 8.61 49.94
C PRO A 774 18.69 10.05 49.61
N THR A 775 17.92 10.66 48.71
CA THR A 775 18.14 12.04 48.30
C THR A 775 17.52 13.00 49.31
N ILE A 776 18.30 13.95 49.82
CA ILE A 776 17.80 15.02 50.71
C ILE A 776 17.73 16.32 49.91
N TRP A 777 16.54 16.91 49.86
CA TRP A 777 16.28 18.14 49.11
C TRP A 777 16.48 19.39 49.95
N LYS A 778 17.01 20.45 49.34
CA LYS A 778 17.00 21.79 49.94
C LYS A 778 15.57 22.25 50.17
N PRO A 779 15.30 23.05 51.23
CA PRO A 779 13.98 23.67 51.41
C PRO A 779 13.52 24.41 50.16
N LYS A 780 12.21 24.39 49.86
CA LYS A 780 11.58 25.06 48.70
C LYS A 780 12.10 24.57 47.34
N THR A 781 12.58 23.33 47.24
CA THR A 781 12.97 22.72 45.95
C THR A 781 12.03 21.57 45.58
N PHE A 782 12.20 20.38 46.15
CA PHE A 782 11.33 19.23 45.92
C PHE A 782 10.56 18.81 47.16
N SER A 783 9.43 18.15 46.93
CA SER A 783 8.58 17.50 47.92
C SER A 783 8.12 16.14 47.41
N TYR A 784 7.99 15.16 48.30
CA TYR A 784 7.37 13.85 48.01
C TYR A 784 5.85 13.87 48.15
N THR A 785 5.26 15.04 48.42
CA THR A 785 3.82 15.25 48.54
C THR A 785 3.42 16.46 47.70
N LYS A 786 2.37 16.30 46.89
CA LYS A 786 1.76 17.39 46.11
C LYS A 786 1.16 18.44 47.04
N SER A 787 1.38 19.72 46.75
CA SER A 787 0.69 20.84 47.40
C SER A 787 0.58 22.04 46.46
N GLY A 788 -0.02 23.15 46.92
CA GLY A 788 -0.11 24.38 46.13
C GLY A 788 1.26 24.97 45.75
N ASP A 789 2.26 24.83 46.63
CA ASP A 789 3.63 25.28 46.36
C ASP A 789 4.47 24.25 45.59
N TYR A 790 4.14 22.97 45.70
CA TYR A 790 4.80 21.86 45.00
C TYR A 790 3.84 21.22 43.99
N SER A 791 3.66 21.88 42.86
CA SER A 791 2.66 21.53 41.84
C SER A 791 3.24 20.92 40.56
N VAL A 792 4.55 21.06 40.31
CA VAL A 792 5.20 20.57 39.08
C VAL A 792 5.65 19.12 39.29
N GLN A 793 4.95 18.16 38.69
CA GLN A 793 5.24 16.74 38.89
C GLN A 793 6.39 16.27 37.99
N VAL A 794 7.52 15.87 38.58
CA VAL A 794 8.70 15.36 37.84
C VAL A 794 8.80 13.84 37.83
N ALA A 795 8.17 13.17 38.80
CA ALA A 795 8.01 11.72 38.90
C ALA A 795 6.68 11.39 39.61
N ASP A 796 6.27 10.12 39.63
CA ASP A 796 4.98 9.72 40.20
C ASP A 796 4.82 10.15 41.68
N ASN A 797 5.91 10.20 42.44
CA ASN A 797 5.97 10.58 43.84
C ASN A 797 6.85 11.81 44.13
N LEU A 798 7.21 12.64 43.14
CA LEU A 798 8.12 13.78 43.34
C LEU A 798 7.61 15.03 42.64
N TRP A 799 7.48 16.13 43.39
CA TRP A 799 6.98 17.42 42.93
C TRP A 799 7.99 18.54 43.20
N LEU A 800 8.25 19.35 42.18
CA LEU A 800 9.09 20.53 42.23
C LEU A 800 8.26 21.75 42.66
N HIS A 801 8.92 22.67 43.36
CA HIS A 801 8.36 23.96 43.75
C HIS A 801 7.99 24.78 42.50
N LYS A 802 6.78 25.37 42.48
CA LYS A 802 6.18 26.04 41.31
C LYS A 802 7.05 27.15 40.69
N ASP A 803 7.85 27.84 41.51
CA ASP A 803 8.71 28.95 41.10
C ASP A 803 10.12 28.55 40.66
N TYR A 804 10.48 27.26 40.68
CA TYR A 804 11.86 26.84 40.41
C TYR A 804 12.28 27.03 38.95
N ASN A 805 11.33 27.17 38.02
CA ASN A 805 11.60 27.53 36.64
C ASN A 805 12.41 28.85 36.52
N LYS A 806 12.19 29.82 37.42
CA LYS A 806 12.97 31.08 37.48
C LYS A 806 14.46 30.80 37.72
N THR A 807 14.77 29.84 38.59
CA THR A 807 16.15 29.40 38.87
C THR A 807 16.79 28.79 37.62
N ILE A 808 16.05 27.97 36.87
CA ILE A 808 16.53 27.36 35.62
C ILE A 808 16.89 28.45 34.61
N TYR A 809 15.97 29.39 34.35
CA TYR A 809 16.22 30.46 33.39
C TYR A 809 17.38 31.36 33.83
N LYS A 810 17.48 31.66 35.13
CA LYS A 810 18.58 32.47 35.68
C LYS A 810 19.92 31.75 35.56
N ALA A 811 19.97 30.45 35.83
CA ALA A 811 21.19 29.65 35.66
C ALA A 811 21.67 29.62 34.19
N ILE A 812 20.74 29.62 33.22
CA ILE A 812 21.09 29.72 31.79
C ILE A 812 21.61 31.13 31.47
N GLU A 813 20.91 32.17 31.91
CA GLU A 813 21.29 33.57 31.74
C GLU A 813 22.72 33.81 32.25
N ASP A 814 23.00 33.42 33.50
CA ASP A 814 24.28 33.66 34.20
C ASP A 814 25.42 32.75 33.74
N SER A 815 25.10 31.69 32.98
CA SER A 815 26.14 30.76 32.54
C SER A 815 27.21 31.48 31.69
N PRO A 816 28.52 31.26 31.92
CA PRO A 816 29.54 31.88 31.09
C PRO A 816 29.50 31.28 29.67
N LEU A 817 29.76 32.12 28.67
CA LEU A 817 30.04 31.66 27.31
C LEU A 817 31.40 30.99 27.27
N ARG A 818 31.54 29.96 26.43
CA ARG A 818 32.84 29.34 26.12
C ARG A 818 33.74 30.36 25.45
N GLU A 819 35.06 30.25 25.62
CA GLU A 819 36.01 31.21 25.04
C GLU A 819 36.04 31.18 23.52
N LYS A 820 36.05 29.97 22.94
CA LYS A 820 36.15 29.75 21.49
C LYS A 820 34.78 29.60 20.82
N LYS A 821 34.62 30.22 19.65
CA LYS A 821 33.48 30.05 18.75
C LYS A 821 33.69 28.79 17.90
N GLU A 822 33.45 27.63 18.52
CA GLU A 822 33.53 26.31 17.88
C GLU A 822 32.22 25.55 18.10
N TYR A 823 32.01 24.49 17.30
CA TYR A 823 30.84 23.64 17.43
C TYR A 823 30.77 22.97 18.81
N VAL A 824 29.71 23.27 19.56
CA VAL A 824 29.34 22.55 20.79
C VAL A 824 27.84 22.34 20.83
N TYR A 825 27.45 21.07 20.81
CA TYR A 825 26.07 20.66 20.97
C TYR A 825 25.53 21.15 22.33
N SER A 826 24.60 22.08 22.29
CA SER A 826 24.07 22.78 23.47
C SER A 826 22.55 22.85 23.40
N ASP A 827 21.91 22.43 24.48
CA ASP A 827 20.45 22.42 24.61
C ASP A 827 19.89 23.66 25.33
N LEU A 828 20.76 24.54 25.84
CA LEU A 828 20.35 25.63 26.74
C LEU A 828 19.33 26.61 26.13
N SER A 829 19.45 26.94 24.85
CA SER A 829 18.47 27.80 24.19
C SER A 829 17.09 27.16 24.05
N TYR A 830 17.02 25.82 24.01
CA TYR A 830 15.77 25.11 23.75
C TYR A 830 14.79 25.13 24.91
N TYR A 831 15.26 25.37 26.13
CA TYR A 831 14.42 25.67 27.28
C TYR A 831 13.62 26.97 27.11
N MET A 832 14.04 27.86 26.21
CA MET A 832 13.41 29.18 26.04
C MET A 832 12.29 29.21 25.00
N TYR A 833 12.23 28.29 24.04
CA TYR A 833 11.18 28.30 23.00
C TYR A 833 9.75 28.22 23.55
N PRO A 834 9.47 27.43 24.61
CA PRO A 834 8.17 27.48 25.28
C PRO A 834 7.81 28.84 25.88
N LYS A 835 8.78 29.74 26.11
CA LYS A 835 8.55 31.15 26.50
C LYS A 835 8.52 32.10 25.30
N ILE A 836 9.34 31.86 24.29
CA ILE A 836 9.45 32.71 23.09
C ILE A 836 8.18 32.63 22.25
N ILE A 837 7.68 31.42 21.96
CA ILE A 837 6.53 31.26 21.07
C ILE A 837 5.26 31.94 21.61
N PRO A 838 4.90 31.82 22.90
CA PRO A 838 3.77 32.58 23.44
C PRO A 838 3.93 34.10 23.33
N ARG A 839 5.15 34.64 23.39
CA ARG A 839 5.39 36.08 23.20
C ARG A 839 5.14 36.51 21.76
N LEU A 840 5.59 35.70 20.80
CA LEU A 840 5.45 36.01 19.37
C LEU A 840 4.05 35.74 18.82
N THR A 841 3.27 34.88 19.48
CA THR A 841 1.99 34.38 18.93
C THR A 841 0.77 34.62 19.81
N GLY A 842 0.96 34.94 21.09
CA GLY A 842 -0.11 34.97 22.09
C GLY A 842 -0.69 33.59 22.45
N LYS A 843 -0.12 32.50 21.93
CA LYS A 843 -0.60 31.12 22.12
C LYS A 843 0.40 30.31 22.92
N ASP A 844 -0.07 29.44 23.81
CA ASP A 844 0.82 28.50 24.48
C ASP A 844 1.54 27.61 23.47
N PHE A 845 2.75 27.17 23.82
CA PHE A 845 3.65 26.48 22.89
C PHE A 845 3.07 25.17 22.35
N GLU A 846 2.40 24.39 23.20
CA GLU A 846 1.80 23.12 22.81
C GLU A 846 0.61 23.31 21.88
N SER A 847 -0.31 24.22 22.22
CA SER A 847 -1.47 24.53 21.38
C SER A 847 -1.04 25.14 20.05
N PHE A 848 0.00 25.98 20.05
CA PHE A 848 0.58 26.50 18.81
C PHE A 848 1.04 25.35 17.90
N LEU A 849 1.83 24.41 18.42
CA LEU A 849 2.31 23.25 17.65
C LEU A 849 1.16 22.36 17.16
N LYS A 850 0.25 21.98 18.09
CA LYS A 850 -0.88 21.11 17.82
C LYS A 850 -1.78 21.68 16.71
N ASN A 851 -2.11 22.98 16.78
CA ASN A 851 -3.05 23.61 15.85
C ASN A 851 -2.38 24.09 14.55
N THR A 852 -1.09 24.43 14.58
CA THR A 852 -0.39 24.92 13.37
C THR A 852 0.09 23.76 12.50
N PHE A 853 0.63 22.71 13.13
CA PHE A 853 1.30 21.61 12.42
C PHE A 853 0.61 20.27 12.61
N TYR A 854 0.44 19.79 13.85
CA TYR A 854 0.14 18.36 14.06
C TYR A 854 -1.26 17.96 13.59
N LYS A 855 -2.31 18.64 14.06
CA LYS A 855 -3.69 18.32 13.65
C LYS A 855 -3.89 18.51 12.14
N PRO A 856 -3.45 19.62 11.49
CA PRO A 856 -3.65 19.77 10.05
C PRO A 856 -2.84 18.77 9.20
N LEU A 857 -1.71 18.27 9.70
CA LEU A 857 -0.95 17.18 9.06
C LEU A 857 -1.64 15.81 9.20
N GLY A 858 -2.58 15.67 10.15
CA GLY A 858 -3.10 14.38 10.59
C GLY A 858 -2.13 13.60 11.48
N ALA A 859 -1.17 14.29 12.11
CA ALA A 859 -0.16 13.72 12.99
C ALA A 859 -0.66 13.69 14.46
N THR A 860 -1.68 12.88 14.72
CA THR A 860 -2.48 12.92 15.96
C THR A 860 -1.76 12.39 17.20
N THR A 861 -0.67 11.64 17.05
CA THR A 861 0.10 11.08 18.16
C THR A 861 1.24 11.96 18.66
N LEU A 862 1.60 13.04 17.94
CA LEU A 862 2.64 13.97 18.38
C LEU A 862 2.14 14.83 19.55
N THR A 863 2.64 14.55 20.76
CA THR A 863 2.23 15.28 21.97
C THR A 863 3.30 15.29 23.06
N TYR A 864 3.27 16.31 23.91
CA TYR A 864 3.94 16.27 25.21
C TYR A 864 3.09 15.48 26.21
N ASN A 865 3.71 15.05 27.32
CA ASN A 865 3.05 14.35 28.44
C ASN A 865 2.14 13.20 27.98
N ALA A 866 2.66 12.30 27.13
CA ALA A 866 1.89 11.28 26.42
C ALA A 866 0.95 10.43 27.31
N ARG A 867 1.31 10.18 28.57
CA ARG A 867 0.47 9.41 29.52
C ARG A 867 -0.85 10.09 29.89
N GLU A 868 -1.01 11.37 29.59
CA GLU A 868 -2.27 12.11 29.78
C GLU A 868 -3.26 11.86 28.62
N HIS A 869 -2.76 11.34 27.49
CA HIS A 869 -3.54 11.17 26.26
C HIS A 869 -3.60 9.70 25.79
N PHE A 870 -2.64 8.87 26.17
CA PHE A 870 -2.53 7.48 25.74
C PHE A 870 -2.30 6.54 26.93
N PRO A 871 -2.83 5.32 26.89
CA PRO A 871 -2.55 4.32 27.92
C PRO A 871 -1.06 3.96 27.92
N LEU A 872 -0.51 3.67 29.09
CA LEU A 872 0.90 3.29 29.26
C LEU A 872 1.30 2.08 28.41
N SER A 873 0.36 1.17 28.11
CA SER A 873 0.60 0.01 27.22
C SER A 873 0.95 0.38 25.78
N ARG A 874 0.62 1.61 25.34
CA ARG A 874 0.98 2.16 24.02
C ARG A 874 2.23 3.04 24.05
N ILE A 875 2.86 3.22 25.21
CA ILE A 875 4.02 4.10 25.34
C ILE A 875 5.21 3.26 25.73
N VAL A 876 6.33 3.39 25.02
CA VAL A 876 7.55 2.66 25.35
C VAL A 876 8.18 3.27 26.61
N PRO A 877 8.44 2.49 27.67
CA PRO A 877 9.15 2.97 28.86
C PRO A 877 10.54 3.49 28.47
N SER A 878 10.99 4.62 29.03
CA SER A 878 12.23 5.30 28.63
C SER A 878 13.46 4.78 29.39
N GLU A 879 13.61 5.09 30.66
CA GLU A 879 14.72 4.60 31.47
C GLU A 879 14.36 4.57 32.95
N TYR A 880 15.07 3.78 33.74
CA TYR A 880 15.09 3.94 35.19
C TYR A 880 16.03 5.09 35.54
N ASP A 881 15.47 6.23 35.95
CA ASP A 881 16.27 7.37 36.41
C ASP A 881 16.76 7.09 37.83
N SER A 882 18.01 6.63 37.91
CA SER A 882 18.70 6.36 39.16
C SER A 882 19.35 7.59 39.79
N LEU A 883 19.34 8.75 39.15
CA LEU A 883 20.01 9.96 39.64
C LEU A 883 19.21 10.63 40.75
N TYR A 884 17.97 11.04 40.45
CA TYR A 884 17.20 11.87 41.39
C TYR A 884 15.71 11.53 41.45
N ARG A 885 15.09 11.04 40.36
CA ARG A 885 13.67 10.62 40.37
C ARG A 885 13.45 9.21 40.95
N LYS A 886 14.47 8.34 40.93
CA LYS A 886 14.46 6.99 41.53
C LYS A 886 13.32 6.08 41.07
N THR A 887 12.89 6.24 39.82
CA THR A 887 11.76 5.50 39.27
C THR A 887 11.94 5.24 37.77
N LEU A 888 11.17 4.29 37.25
CA LEU A 888 11.05 4.06 35.82
C LEU A 888 10.25 5.21 35.20
N ILE A 889 10.87 5.92 34.27
CA ILE A 889 10.22 6.99 33.52
C ILE A 889 9.39 6.37 32.40
N HIS A 890 8.06 6.54 32.48
CA HIS A 890 7.10 5.99 31.53
C HIS A 890 6.03 7.03 31.18
N GLY A 891 5.99 7.41 29.88
CA GLY A 891 5.07 8.43 29.35
C GLY A 891 5.29 9.85 29.86
N ARG A 892 6.46 10.12 30.44
CA ARG A 892 6.98 11.44 30.80
C ARG A 892 8.36 11.62 30.17
N VAL A 893 8.78 12.87 30.01
CA VAL A 893 10.10 13.19 29.44
C VAL A 893 11.24 12.57 30.24
N HIS A 894 12.21 11.96 29.55
CA HIS A 894 13.41 11.44 30.21
C HIS A 894 14.38 12.56 30.67
N ASP A 895 14.50 13.67 29.91
CA ASP A 895 15.39 14.80 30.22
C ASP A 895 15.02 15.44 31.56
N GLU A 896 16.01 15.56 32.44
CA GLU A 896 15.81 16.06 33.80
C GLU A 896 15.35 17.51 33.82
N GLY A 897 16.02 18.37 33.05
CA GLY A 897 15.70 19.80 33.02
C GLY A 897 14.31 20.05 32.45
N ALA A 898 13.93 19.35 31.38
CA ALA A 898 12.61 19.46 30.78
C ALA A 898 11.53 18.93 31.73
N SER A 899 11.81 17.88 32.50
CA SER A 899 10.87 17.40 33.53
C SER A 899 10.60 18.47 34.59
N MET A 900 11.61 19.27 34.94
CA MET A 900 11.50 20.42 35.86
C MET A 900 10.76 21.63 35.25
N LEU A 901 10.43 21.59 33.96
CA LEU A 901 9.58 22.56 33.26
C LEU A 901 8.26 21.92 32.80
N ASN A 902 7.65 21.10 33.66
CA ASN A 902 6.37 20.43 33.41
C ASN A 902 6.38 19.47 32.20
N GLY A 903 7.56 19.01 31.81
CA GLY A 903 7.75 18.13 30.66
C GLY A 903 7.85 18.83 29.31
N ILE A 904 7.78 20.17 29.27
CA ILE A 904 7.68 20.95 28.04
C ILE A 904 8.99 21.67 27.77
N SER A 905 9.73 21.21 26.76
CA SER A 905 10.93 21.89 26.26
C SER A 905 11.07 21.76 24.75
N GLY A 906 11.85 22.65 24.15
CA GLY A 906 12.13 22.65 22.72
C GLY A 906 13.02 21.50 22.24
N HIS A 907 13.74 20.82 23.14
CA HIS A 907 14.68 19.74 22.80
C HIS A 907 14.28 18.34 23.31
N ALA A 908 13.30 18.25 24.20
CA ALA A 908 12.87 16.99 24.82
C ALA A 908 11.40 17.05 25.27
N GLY A 909 10.75 15.89 25.41
CA GLY A 909 9.41 15.74 25.98
C GLY A 909 8.29 15.47 25.00
N LEU A 910 8.55 15.60 23.70
CA LEU A 910 7.62 15.17 22.65
C LEU A 910 7.66 13.65 22.51
N PHE A 911 6.49 13.05 22.37
CA PHE A 911 6.29 11.64 22.04
C PHE A 911 5.57 11.53 20.71
N GLY A 912 5.71 10.38 20.04
CA GLY A 912 4.92 10.07 18.85
C GLY A 912 5.27 8.74 18.22
N THR A 913 4.50 8.38 17.19
CA THR A 913 4.72 7.19 16.36
C THR A 913 5.63 7.50 15.17
N ALA A 914 6.17 6.46 14.53
CA ALA A 914 7.00 6.62 13.34
C ALA A 914 6.21 7.24 12.17
N GLN A 915 4.94 6.84 12.02
CA GLN A 915 4.03 7.33 10.97
C GLN A 915 3.79 8.83 11.06
N ASP A 916 3.55 9.37 12.25
CA ASP A 916 3.24 10.79 12.42
C ASP A 916 4.48 11.68 12.35
N LEU A 917 5.61 11.20 12.87
CA LEU A 917 6.89 11.86 12.64
C LEU A 917 7.20 11.90 11.13
N ALA A 918 6.96 10.81 10.40
CA ALA A 918 7.19 10.76 8.96
C ALA A 918 6.33 11.77 8.18
N LYS A 919 5.08 12.05 8.60
CA LYS A 919 4.24 13.09 7.97
C LYS A 919 4.89 14.47 8.07
N LEU A 920 5.46 14.80 9.23
CA LEU A 920 6.20 16.05 9.44
C LEU A 920 7.47 16.10 8.59
N MET A 921 8.21 14.99 8.51
CA MET A 921 9.39 14.88 7.65
C MET A 921 9.06 14.97 6.15
N GLN A 922 7.93 14.41 5.73
CA GLN A 922 7.46 14.52 4.35
C GLN A 922 7.05 15.95 4.00
N MET A 923 6.50 16.71 4.95
CA MET A 923 6.28 18.14 4.79
C MET A 923 7.59 18.88 4.54
N TYR A 924 8.68 18.52 5.24
CA TYR A 924 10.00 19.07 4.95
C TYR A 924 10.55 18.66 3.59
N LEU A 925 10.45 17.38 3.22
CA LEU A 925 10.87 16.88 1.91
C LEU A 925 10.15 17.61 0.77
N GLN A 926 8.89 17.96 0.99
CA GLN A 926 8.04 18.67 0.05
C GLN A 926 8.12 20.21 0.22
N ASN A 927 9.24 20.72 0.72
CA ASN A 927 9.53 22.15 0.86
C ASN A 927 8.43 22.92 1.59
N GLY A 928 7.91 22.35 2.67
CA GLY A 928 6.92 22.98 3.53
C GLY A 928 5.46 22.71 3.12
N TYR A 929 5.23 21.98 2.04
CA TYR A 929 3.89 21.62 1.56
C TYR A 929 3.50 20.20 1.98
N TYR A 930 2.28 19.98 2.47
CA TYR A 930 1.72 18.63 2.64
C TYR A 930 0.20 18.64 2.63
N GLY A 931 -0.43 17.67 1.97
CA GLY A 931 -1.87 17.44 2.06
C GLY A 931 -2.75 18.65 1.72
N GLY A 932 -2.35 19.44 0.72
CA GLY A 932 -3.12 20.60 0.28
C GLY A 932 -2.82 21.92 0.99
N LYS A 933 -1.83 21.96 1.89
CA LYS A 933 -1.48 23.14 2.70
C LYS A 933 0.01 23.44 2.66
N GLN A 934 0.35 24.73 2.51
CA GLN A 934 1.70 25.25 2.73
C GLN A 934 1.86 25.61 4.22
N PHE A 935 2.65 24.84 4.95
CA PHE A 935 2.93 25.05 6.38
C PHE A 935 4.04 26.06 6.58
N ILE A 936 5.12 25.90 5.81
CA ILE A 936 6.33 26.72 5.84
C ILE A 936 6.66 27.14 4.41
N LYS A 937 7.08 28.38 4.13
CA LYS A 937 7.43 28.81 2.77
C LYS A 937 8.62 27.99 2.23
N GLU A 938 8.61 27.74 0.92
CA GLU A 938 9.70 27.01 0.25
C GLU A 938 11.06 27.73 0.42
N SER A 939 11.09 29.06 0.38
CA SER A 939 12.30 29.86 0.61
C SER A 939 12.90 29.60 1.99
N THR A 940 12.06 29.59 3.02
CA THR A 940 12.45 29.35 4.41
C THR A 940 12.96 27.93 4.60
N MET A 941 12.28 26.93 4.00
CA MET A 941 12.78 25.54 4.02
C MET A 941 14.17 25.42 3.39
N LYS A 942 14.42 26.08 2.26
CA LYS A 942 15.73 26.06 1.60
C LYS A 942 16.80 26.74 2.45
N GLU A 943 16.51 27.90 3.04
CA GLU A 943 17.46 28.62 3.90
C GLU A 943 17.88 27.80 5.13
N TRP A 944 16.95 27.07 5.75
CA TRP A 944 17.25 26.34 6.98
C TRP A 944 17.98 25.01 6.75
N THR A 945 17.88 24.44 5.55
CA THR A 945 18.42 23.11 5.24
C THR A 945 19.76 23.13 4.51
N VAL A 946 20.26 24.31 4.11
CA VAL A 946 21.62 24.49 3.56
C VAL A 946 22.69 24.47 4.65
N TYR A 947 23.96 24.32 4.26
CA TYR A 947 25.11 24.54 5.14
C TYR A 947 25.35 26.05 5.30
N PRO A 948 25.15 26.64 6.50
CA PRO A 948 25.24 28.09 6.67
C PRO A 948 26.68 28.59 6.91
N PHE A 949 27.66 27.69 6.97
CA PHE A 949 29.06 27.94 7.29
C PHE A 949 30.02 27.13 6.41
N SER A 950 31.28 27.55 6.36
CA SER A 950 32.38 26.82 5.70
C SER A 950 32.62 25.44 6.33
N ILE A 951 33.40 24.60 5.66
CA ILE A 951 33.76 23.25 6.14
C ILE A 951 34.65 23.36 7.40
N GLU A 952 35.46 24.39 7.48
CA GLU A 952 36.39 24.70 8.56
C GLU A 952 35.64 25.10 9.84
N GLU A 953 34.65 25.97 9.71
CA GLU A 953 33.80 26.42 10.82
C GLU A 953 32.84 25.34 11.30
N ASN A 954 32.11 24.69 10.38
CA ASN A 954 31.15 23.64 10.71
C ASN A 954 30.88 22.69 9.53
N SER A 955 31.38 21.46 9.62
CA SER A 955 31.29 20.51 8.52
C SER A 955 29.93 19.81 8.37
N ARG A 956 29.01 19.91 9.35
CA ARG A 956 27.88 18.95 9.47
C ARG A 956 26.52 19.51 9.91
N ARG A 957 26.29 20.83 9.89
CA ARG A 957 25.03 21.43 10.38
C ARG A 957 24.33 22.27 9.32
N GLY A 958 23.01 22.10 9.27
CA GLY A 958 22.08 23.11 8.80
C GLY A 958 21.59 23.98 9.95
N VAL A 959 20.63 24.86 9.69
CA VAL A 959 19.99 25.65 10.75
C VAL A 959 19.00 24.76 11.48
N GLY A 960 19.38 24.26 12.66
CA GLY A 960 18.55 23.37 13.48
C GLY A 960 18.60 21.89 13.08
N PHE A 961 19.18 21.56 11.93
CA PHE A 961 19.29 20.19 11.41
C PHE A 961 20.73 19.66 11.43
N ASP A 962 20.87 18.35 11.61
CA ASP A 962 22.08 17.62 11.20
C ASP A 962 22.12 17.48 9.68
N LYS A 963 23.32 17.51 9.12
CA LYS A 963 23.61 17.22 7.70
C LYS A 963 24.73 16.18 7.59
N PRO A 964 24.99 15.58 6.42
CA PRO A 964 26.16 14.74 6.23
C PRO A 964 27.43 15.51 6.61
N ASP A 965 28.34 14.85 7.33
CA ASP A 965 29.60 15.48 7.73
C ASP A 965 30.54 15.52 6.51
N ARG A 966 30.82 16.74 6.03
CA ARG A 966 31.67 17.01 4.86
C ARG A 966 33.15 16.60 5.07
N LYS A 967 33.58 16.39 6.32
CA LYS A 967 34.94 15.91 6.64
C LYS A 967 34.99 14.40 6.90
N ARG A 968 33.90 13.81 7.40
CA ARG A 968 33.85 12.41 7.83
C ARG A 968 32.53 11.75 7.41
N PRO A 969 32.42 11.32 6.14
CA PRO A 969 31.26 10.60 5.66
C PRO A 969 30.94 9.36 6.52
N GLY A 970 29.66 9.03 6.69
CA GLY A 970 29.23 7.82 7.42
C GLY A 970 29.07 7.98 8.95
N ILE A 971 29.31 9.17 9.52
CA ILE A 971 29.16 9.41 10.97
C ILE A 971 27.78 9.97 11.35
N SER A 972 27.35 11.08 10.73
CA SER A 972 26.04 11.71 11.02
C SER A 972 24.88 11.14 10.20
N ALA A 973 25.22 10.57 9.04
CA ALA A 973 24.33 10.02 8.05
C ALA A 973 25.04 8.90 7.30
N ALA A 974 24.30 8.16 6.47
CA ALA A 974 24.86 7.16 5.58
C ALA A 974 25.96 7.78 4.70
N ALA A 975 26.98 6.99 4.34
CA ALA A 975 28.03 7.47 3.45
C ALA A 975 27.46 7.79 2.05
N SER A 976 26.43 7.05 1.64
CA SER A 976 25.70 7.24 0.39
C SER A 976 24.63 8.36 0.43
N ALA A 977 24.43 9.05 1.56
CA ALA A 977 23.45 10.12 1.66
C ALA A 977 23.88 11.36 0.85
N SER A 978 22.93 12.01 0.17
CA SER A 978 23.22 13.23 -0.60
C SER A 978 23.62 14.40 0.31
N GLN A 979 24.40 15.36 -0.21
CA GLN A 979 24.79 16.56 0.56
C GLN A 979 23.60 17.49 0.83
N SER A 980 22.55 17.42 0.00
CA SER A 980 21.30 18.14 0.23
C SER A 980 20.47 17.53 1.38
N SER A 981 20.72 16.28 1.76
CA SER A 981 20.00 15.61 2.85
C SER A 981 20.22 16.25 4.22
N PHE A 982 19.26 16.04 5.12
CA PHE A 982 19.25 16.60 6.47
C PHE A 982 18.37 15.76 7.39
N GLY A 983 18.54 15.91 8.70
CA GLY A 983 17.74 15.19 9.69
C GLY A 983 18.21 15.46 11.11
N HIS A 984 18.04 14.48 11.99
CA HIS A 984 18.57 14.56 13.35
C HIS A 984 18.67 13.18 13.99
N SER A 985 19.65 13.02 14.88
CA SER A 985 19.77 11.86 15.76
C SER A 985 19.21 12.14 17.16
N GLY A 986 18.47 11.20 17.72
CA GLY A 986 17.83 11.34 19.03
C GLY A 986 18.65 10.75 20.17
N PHE A 987 18.52 11.33 21.36
CA PHE A 987 19.23 10.86 22.55
C PHE A 987 18.74 9.47 22.98
N THR A 988 17.43 9.21 22.92
CA THR A 988 16.80 7.92 23.20
C THR A 988 17.12 6.85 22.15
N GLY A 989 17.91 7.17 21.13
CA GLY A 989 18.30 6.25 20.06
C GLY A 989 17.48 6.40 18.78
N THR A 990 16.46 7.27 18.80
CA THR A 990 15.66 7.60 17.62
C THR A 990 16.51 8.28 16.53
N TYR A 991 16.01 8.28 15.30
CA TYR A 991 16.65 8.87 14.13
C TYR A 991 15.61 9.22 13.08
N THR A 992 15.79 10.36 12.41
CA THR A 992 15.02 10.69 11.22
C THR A 992 15.89 11.41 10.19
N TRP A 993 15.65 11.12 8.93
CA TRP A 993 16.44 11.63 7.80
C TRP A 993 15.57 11.90 6.59
N VAL A 994 15.86 12.99 5.90
CA VAL A 994 15.20 13.45 4.68
C VAL A 994 16.28 13.66 3.61
N ASP A 995 16.12 13.06 2.43
CA ASP A 995 16.99 13.26 1.28
C ASP A 995 16.17 13.73 0.06
N PRO A 996 16.23 15.04 -0.28
CA PRO A 996 15.54 15.60 -1.43
C PRO A 996 15.98 15.02 -2.79
N GLU A 997 17.26 14.72 -2.98
CA GLU A 997 17.75 14.14 -4.25
C GLU A 997 17.19 12.74 -4.47
N HIS A 998 17.13 11.94 -3.39
CA HIS A 998 16.57 10.60 -3.44
C HIS A 998 15.07 10.56 -3.17
N GLN A 999 14.38 11.68 -2.90
CA GLN A 999 12.97 11.70 -2.51
C GLN A 999 12.65 10.71 -1.37
N LEU A 1000 13.51 10.70 -0.35
CA LEU A 1000 13.53 9.70 0.72
C LEU A 1000 13.21 10.32 2.08
N VAL A 1001 12.35 9.65 2.84
CA VAL A 1001 12.15 9.85 4.29
C VAL A 1001 12.45 8.54 5.00
N TYR A 1002 13.30 8.59 6.02
CA TYR A 1002 13.64 7.46 6.88
C TYR A 1002 13.42 7.84 8.34
N VAL A 1003 12.62 7.05 9.05
CA VAL A 1003 12.40 7.16 10.50
C VAL A 1003 12.77 5.84 11.17
N PHE A 1004 13.56 5.92 12.23
CA PHE A 1004 13.86 4.81 13.12
C PHE A 1004 13.59 5.22 14.56
N LEU A 1005 12.61 4.57 15.17
CA LEU A 1005 12.29 4.78 16.58
C LEU A 1005 12.75 3.57 17.36
N CYS A 1006 13.55 3.79 18.39
CA CYS A 1006 13.92 2.77 19.35
C CYS A 1006 14.08 3.40 20.72
N ASN A 1007 14.38 2.59 21.71
CA ASN A 1007 14.81 3.10 23.00
C ASN A 1007 16.12 2.44 23.46
N ARG A 1008 17.25 3.12 23.28
CA ARG A 1008 18.57 2.65 23.73
C ARG A 1008 18.81 2.88 25.22
N VAL A 1009 18.07 3.81 25.84
CA VAL A 1009 18.32 4.22 27.23
C VAL A 1009 17.60 3.32 28.24
N TYR A 1010 16.90 2.27 27.77
CA TYR A 1010 16.33 1.25 28.64
C TYR A 1010 17.30 0.08 28.90
N PRO A 1011 17.44 -0.37 30.17
CA PRO A 1011 16.88 0.22 31.38
C PRO A 1011 17.66 1.45 31.88
N THR A 1012 18.90 1.66 31.40
CA THR A 1012 19.72 2.81 31.79
C THR A 1012 20.37 3.48 30.59
N ARG A 1013 20.51 4.81 30.62
CA ARG A 1013 21.20 5.61 29.59
C ARG A 1013 22.66 5.27 29.29
N ASN A 1014 23.31 4.49 30.16
CA ASN A 1014 24.72 4.10 30.04
C ASN A 1014 24.97 3.02 28.97
N ASN A 1015 24.05 2.85 28.02
CA ASN A 1015 24.16 1.93 26.91
C ASN A 1015 24.62 2.66 25.63
N SER A 1016 25.87 2.42 25.21
CA SER A 1016 26.48 2.97 23.99
C SER A 1016 26.29 2.08 22.76
N LYS A 1017 25.87 0.82 22.94
CA LYS A 1017 25.91 -0.22 21.89
C LYS A 1017 25.19 0.15 20.60
N LEU A 1018 24.12 0.95 20.67
CA LEU A 1018 23.41 1.40 19.46
C LEU A 1018 24.32 2.27 18.56
N SER A 1019 25.15 3.12 19.18
CA SER A 1019 26.14 3.94 18.48
C SER A 1019 27.35 3.12 18.07
N ASP A 1020 27.84 2.22 18.94
CA ASP A 1020 29.00 1.37 18.65
C ASP A 1020 28.74 0.44 17.45
N LEU A 1021 27.51 -0.08 17.32
CA LEU A 1021 27.05 -0.88 16.18
C LEU A 1021 26.63 -0.03 14.97
N ASN A 1022 26.64 1.30 15.08
CA ASN A 1022 26.21 2.27 14.06
C ASN A 1022 24.84 1.95 13.43
N VAL A 1023 23.89 1.43 14.22
CA VAL A 1023 22.64 0.80 13.73
C VAL A 1023 21.85 1.73 12.82
N ARG A 1024 21.65 2.98 13.24
CA ARG A 1024 20.86 4.00 12.53
C ARG A 1024 21.42 4.28 11.14
N THR A 1025 22.72 4.53 11.08
CA THR A 1025 23.43 4.87 9.85
C THR A 1025 23.54 3.67 8.91
N ASN A 1026 23.74 2.46 9.46
CA ASN A 1026 23.81 1.24 8.67
C ASN A 1026 22.46 0.87 8.04
N ILE A 1027 21.34 1.11 8.73
CA ILE A 1027 20.00 0.97 8.13
C ILE A 1027 19.82 2.00 7.01
N ASN A 1028 20.20 3.26 7.25
CA ASN A 1028 20.13 4.32 6.24
C ASN A 1028 20.96 3.94 4.98
N GLU A 1029 22.19 3.45 5.16
CA GLU A 1029 23.04 2.95 4.09
C GLU A 1029 22.40 1.76 3.34
N ALA A 1030 21.80 0.81 4.05
CA ALA A 1030 21.09 -0.31 3.42
C ALA A 1030 19.93 0.15 2.53
N ILE A 1031 19.24 1.23 2.89
CA ILE A 1031 18.19 1.84 2.06
C ILE A 1031 18.79 2.41 0.77
N TYR A 1032 19.90 3.17 0.84
CA TYR A 1032 20.57 3.66 -0.36
C TYR A 1032 21.11 2.54 -1.25
N GLN A 1033 21.65 1.48 -0.65
CA GLN A 1033 22.07 0.28 -1.41
C GLN A 1033 20.89 -0.36 -2.14
N ALA A 1034 19.71 -0.42 -1.51
CA ALA A 1034 18.50 -0.95 -2.13
C ALA A 1034 18.03 -0.07 -3.31
N ILE A 1035 18.06 1.26 -3.14
CA ILE A 1035 17.76 2.23 -4.22
C ILE A 1035 18.73 2.05 -5.39
N LYS A 1036 20.03 1.96 -5.12
CA LYS A 1036 21.08 1.80 -6.14
C LYS A 1036 20.99 0.46 -6.87
N ARG A 1037 20.61 -0.61 -6.15
CA ARG A 1037 20.52 -1.96 -6.70
C ARG A 1037 19.37 -2.11 -7.70
N GLY A 1038 18.22 -1.50 -7.42
CA GLY A 1038 17.01 -1.73 -8.21
C GLY A 1038 16.27 -3.03 -7.83
N ILE A 1039 15.41 -3.50 -8.74
CA ILE A 1039 14.68 -4.78 -8.67
C ILE A 1039 15.56 -5.93 -9.14
#